data_AF-A0A833U3R5-F1
#
_entry.id   AF-A0A833U3R5-F1
#
_cell.length_a   1.000
_cell.length_b   1.000
_cell.length_c   1.000
_cell.angle_alpha   90.00
_cell.angle_beta   90.00
_cell.angle_gamma   90.00
#
_symmetry.space_group_name_H-M   'P 1'
#
loop_
_entity.id
_entity.type
_entity.pdbx_description
1 polymer ?
#
loop_
_entity_poly.entity_id
_entity_poly.type
_entity_poly.pdbx_seq_one_letter_code
_entity_poly.pdbx_strand_id
1 'polypeptide(L)'
;MKYEQRLKAAAEIILAFDARAVDAPVDVADFGVTATLKPYQVEGVSWLIRRYTLGVNVVLGDEMGLGKTLQAISLLSYLKVHERSPGPFFIMCPLSVTDGWVSEMVKFAPNLKVLQYVGDKEHRRGLRRTICEHVRAQFSACNGVPLPFDILLTTYEIALMDQDFLSQIPWQYAVIDEAQRLKNPSSQVLYKLLKERFLMPRRLLMTGTPIQNNLSELWALMHFCMPSVFGTLDQFLSTFKEPGDPSSGHGAAELKEQFRSLKCILGAFMLRRTKSRLIECGNLELPLLTEITVMVPLVSLQKNVYVSILRKELPKLLALSSGTSNHQSLQNIVMQLRKACSHPYLFPGIEPEPFEEGEHLVQASSKLTILDQLLHKLHDCGHRVLLFAQMTHTLDILQDFLELRKYSYERLDGSVRAEERFSAIRSFSGQSVKGSLNSESDQNGSFVFMISTRAGGVGLNLVAADTVIFYEQDWNPQVDKQALQRAHRIGQMNHVLSINLVSRHTVEEVIMRRAERKLQLSHKVVGDDVMDSEGKNRAGVETGDLRSIIFGLHMFDPTDISTVNSGELQVSELNVIVEKVLAKRYEKITGKDYRKFEVNPLDPLSESETLVGGSSTSLSLDPGLDEASYLSWVEKFKEAPQSGSNPIPEFRSRREAHEEKSLKLEAARKEVEEKKLRNWEALGYHSLSVKDPIGPVNGDMMSESGFLHFVYGDCTHPSRVCPSEPTIIFSCVDDSGNWGHGGMFDALTKLSASIPDAYQRASEFGDLHLGDLHLIRINEDCNEENTDDCPPQWVALSVVQSYNSRRKVPRSKISLSNLECCLSKASFSAAQNFASIHMPRIGYQDGSDRSDWYTVERLLRKYASAYGINFFVYYYRRSS
;
A
#
# COMPACT_ATOMS: atom_id res chain seq x y z
N MET A 1 45.53 -3.08 18.79
CA MET A 1 45.03 -4.31 18.11
C MET A 1 44.51 -3.92 16.74
N LYS A 2 44.74 -4.72 15.69
CA LYS A 2 44.03 -4.54 14.42
C LYS A 2 42.52 -4.72 14.67
N TYR A 3 41.68 -3.93 14.01
CA TYR A 3 40.23 -3.90 14.23
C TYR A 3 39.59 -5.31 14.20
N GLU A 4 40.02 -6.16 13.27
CA GLU A 4 39.59 -7.55 13.15
C GLU A 4 39.98 -8.43 14.35
N GLN A 5 41.18 -8.26 14.91
CA GLN A 5 41.64 -9.03 16.07
C GLN A 5 40.81 -8.73 17.32
N ARG A 6 40.33 -7.49 17.47
CA ARG A 6 39.42 -7.11 18.55
C ARG A 6 38.07 -7.83 18.42
N LEU A 7 37.54 -7.93 17.20
CA LEU A 7 36.29 -8.65 16.93
C LEU A 7 36.44 -10.16 17.19
N LYS A 8 37.54 -10.76 16.73
CA LYS A 8 37.86 -12.18 16.96
C LYS A 8 38.01 -12.49 18.44
N ALA A 9 38.78 -11.69 19.18
CA ALA A 9 38.96 -11.88 20.63
C ALA A 9 37.62 -11.79 21.39
N ALA A 10 36.75 -10.84 21.01
CA ALA A 10 35.41 -10.73 21.61
C ALA A 10 34.55 -11.97 21.33
N ALA A 11 34.58 -12.49 20.09
CA ALA A 11 33.87 -13.71 19.72
C ALA A 11 34.41 -14.95 20.44
N GLU A 12 35.73 -15.08 20.55
CA GLU A 12 36.40 -16.20 21.24
C GLU A 12 36.03 -16.28 22.73
N ILE A 13 35.97 -15.13 23.44
CA ILE A 13 35.55 -15.09 24.85
C ILE A 13 34.13 -15.64 25.01
N ILE A 14 33.23 -15.26 24.10
CA ILE A 14 31.83 -15.68 24.12
C ILE A 14 31.71 -17.18 23.83
N LEU A 15 32.39 -17.66 22.79
CA LEU A 15 32.37 -19.07 22.38
C LEU A 15 33.03 -19.97 23.43
N ALA A 16 34.11 -19.52 24.07
CA ALA A 16 34.76 -20.24 25.16
C ALA A 16 33.85 -20.38 26.39
N PHE A 17 33.00 -19.38 26.66
CA PHE A 17 32.00 -19.47 27.71
C PHE A 17 30.90 -20.49 27.36
N ASP A 18 30.42 -20.50 26.10
CA ASP A 18 29.44 -21.49 25.66
C ASP A 18 29.95 -22.92 25.83
N ALA A 19 31.21 -23.19 25.47
CA ALA A 19 31.84 -24.50 25.62
C ALA A 19 31.89 -24.97 27.09
N ARG A 20 32.00 -24.05 28.05
CA ARG A 20 31.97 -24.35 29.49
C ARG A 20 30.55 -24.50 30.05
N ALA A 21 29.55 -23.92 29.38
CA ALA A 21 28.17 -23.88 29.83
C ALA A 21 27.31 -25.04 29.30
N VAL A 22 27.88 -25.95 28.49
CA VAL A 22 27.18 -27.13 27.92
C VAL A 22 26.65 -28.09 29.00
N ASP A 23 27.17 -28.02 30.23
CA ASP A 23 26.88 -29.01 31.29
C ASP A 23 25.61 -28.76 32.13
N ALA A 24 24.86 -27.67 31.94
CA ALA A 24 23.62 -27.42 32.70
C ALA A 24 22.43 -27.10 31.78
N PRO A 25 21.61 -28.10 31.39
CA PRO A 25 20.35 -27.83 30.69
C PRO A 25 19.43 -27.04 31.62
N VAL A 26 18.94 -25.89 31.14
CA VAL A 26 17.92 -25.11 31.84
C VAL A 26 16.60 -25.88 31.74
N ASP A 27 15.95 -26.16 32.87
CA ASP A 27 14.68 -26.86 32.85
C ASP A 27 13.60 -25.95 32.22
N VAL A 28 12.70 -26.54 31.43
CA VAL A 28 11.61 -25.79 30.79
C VAL A 28 10.68 -25.17 31.84
N ALA A 29 10.61 -25.77 33.04
CA ALA A 29 9.90 -25.23 34.19
C ALA A 29 10.47 -23.88 34.68
N ASP A 30 11.78 -23.66 34.53
CA ASP A 30 12.47 -22.45 35.02
C ASP A 30 12.11 -21.21 34.19
N PHE A 31 11.60 -21.38 32.96
CA PHE A 31 11.22 -20.24 32.12
C PHE A 31 9.96 -19.52 32.62
N GLY A 32 9.16 -20.15 33.50
CA GLY A 32 7.96 -19.53 34.06
C GLY A 32 6.92 -19.13 33.01
N VAL A 33 6.81 -19.91 31.93
CA VAL A 33 5.82 -19.71 30.85
C VAL A 33 4.81 -20.84 30.84
N THR A 34 3.55 -20.53 30.49
CA THR A 34 2.47 -21.53 30.38
C THR A 34 2.53 -22.34 29.09
N ALA A 35 3.40 -21.97 28.15
CA ALA A 35 3.51 -22.58 26.82
C ALA A 35 4.52 -23.72 26.77
N THR A 36 4.21 -24.78 26.01
CA THR A 36 5.19 -25.79 25.64
C THR A 36 6.09 -25.28 24.51
N LEU A 37 7.36 -25.03 24.83
CA LEU A 37 8.37 -24.60 23.86
C LEU A 37 8.84 -25.77 22.99
N LYS A 38 9.06 -25.52 21.69
CA LYS A 38 9.71 -26.48 20.79
C LYS A 38 11.20 -26.64 21.12
N PRO A 39 11.87 -27.76 20.79
CA PRO A 39 13.27 -28.00 21.14
C PRO A 39 14.23 -26.88 20.71
N TYR A 40 14.09 -26.38 19.49
CA TYR A 40 14.90 -25.25 19.03
C TYR A 40 14.57 -23.96 19.81
N GLN A 41 13.33 -23.75 20.23
CA GLN A 41 12.97 -22.57 21.02
C GLN A 41 13.63 -22.63 22.41
N VAL A 42 13.67 -23.80 23.03
CA VAL A 42 14.39 -24.03 24.30
C VAL A 42 15.87 -23.69 24.13
N GLU A 43 16.53 -24.25 23.10
CA GLU A 43 17.93 -23.92 22.79
C GLU A 43 18.14 -22.42 22.57
N GLY A 44 17.20 -21.75 21.88
CA GLY A 44 17.24 -20.32 21.63
C GLY A 44 17.14 -19.49 22.90
N VAL A 45 16.22 -19.83 23.81
CA VAL A 45 16.06 -19.17 25.11
C VAL A 45 17.29 -19.42 25.98
N SER A 46 17.81 -20.65 26.04
CA SER A 46 19.05 -20.96 26.76
C SER A 46 20.23 -20.14 26.22
N TRP A 47 20.35 -19.99 24.90
CA TRP A 47 21.36 -19.13 24.27
C TRP A 47 21.22 -17.66 24.71
N LEU A 48 19.99 -17.13 24.73
CA LEU A 48 19.72 -15.77 25.21
C LEU A 48 20.11 -15.58 26.69
N ILE A 49 19.83 -16.57 27.54
CA ILE A 49 20.17 -16.56 28.98
C ILE A 49 21.70 -16.56 29.20
N ARG A 50 22.45 -17.37 28.44
CA ARG A 50 23.92 -17.40 28.50
C ARG A 50 24.50 -16.03 28.15
N ARG A 51 24.01 -15.40 27.08
CA ARG A 51 24.44 -14.08 26.63
C ARG A 51 24.07 -12.97 27.61
N TYR A 52 22.88 -13.05 28.22
CA TYR A 52 22.47 -12.16 29.28
C TYR A 52 23.45 -12.22 30.47
N THR A 53 23.76 -13.43 30.94
CA THR A 53 24.68 -13.67 32.07
C THR A 53 26.07 -13.10 31.79
N LEU A 54 26.54 -13.17 30.54
CA LEU A 54 27.84 -12.66 30.12
C LEU A 54 27.98 -11.13 30.01
N GLY A 55 26.89 -10.36 30.02
CA GLY A 55 27.01 -8.92 29.75
C GLY A 55 26.72 -8.49 28.31
N VAL A 56 26.37 -9.43 27.41
CA VAL A 56 26.41 -9.20 25.96
C VAL A 56 25.02 -8.91 25.38
N ASN A 57 24.95 -7.94 24.47
CA ASN A 57 23.75 -7.62 23.68
C ASN A 57 23.72 -8.48 22.42
N VAL A 58 22.53 -8.83 21.96
CA VAL A 58 22.38 -9.88 20.94
C VAL A 58 21.32 -9.57 19.89
N VAL A 59 21.45 -10.22 18.75
CA VAL A 59 20.49 -10.17 17.64
C VAL A 59 19.86 -11.54 17.44
N LEU A 60 18.55 -11.64 17.62
CA LEU A 60 17.77 -12.82 17.26
C LEU A 60 17.30 -12.68 15.81
N GLY A 61 18.09 -13.28 14.92
CA GLY A 61 17.95 -13.25 13.46
C GLY A 61 17.21 -14.44 12.86
N ASP A 62 16.48 -15.21 13.69
CA ASP A 62 15.67 -16.36 13.26
C ASP A 62 14.70 -16.00 12.14
N GLU A 63 14.50 -16.94 11.22
CA GLU A 63 13.51 -16.81 10.16
C GLU A 63 12.10 -16.51 10.73
N MET A 64 11.31 -15.79 9.94
CA MET A 64 9.97 -15.38 10.34
C MET A 64 9.07 -16.59 10.54
N GLY A 65 8.25 -16.53 11.58
CA GLY A 65 7.34 -17.61 11.92
C GLY A 65 7.87 -18.64 12.92
N LEU A 66 9.16 -18.61 13.29
CA LEU A 66 9.75 -19.53 14.28
C LEU A 66 9.44 -19.21 15.75
N GLY A 67 8.64 -18.18 16.03
CA GLY A 67 8.24 -17.80 17.40
C GLY A 67 9.30 -16.98 18.15
N LYS A 68 9.87 -15.96 17.52
CA LYS A 68 10.81 -15.01 18.16
C LYS A 68 10.18 -14.30 19.36
N THR A 69 8.92 -13.88 19.23
CA THR A 69 8.14 -13.24 20.30
C THR A 69 8.07 -14.14 21.53
N LEU A 70 7.65 -15.40 21.38
CA LEU A 70 7.62 -16.37 22.47
C LEU A 70 9.00 -16.59 23.13
N GLN A 71 10.09 -16.66 22.34
CA GLN A 71 11.45 -16.76 22.90
C GLN A 71 11.83 -15.51 23.72
N ALA A 72 11.49 -14.31 23.25
CA ALA A 72 11.72 -13.07 23.99
C ALA A 72 10.88 -12.98 25.26
N ILE A 73 9.59 -13.37 25.20
CA ILE A 73 8.70 -13.44 26.38
C ILE A 73 9.26 -14.41 27.42
N SER A 74 9.70 -15.59 26.99
CA SER A 74 10.28 -16.61 27.88
C SER A 74 11.54 -16.11 28.58
N LEU A 75 12.39 -15.35 27.87
CA LEU A 75 13.55 -14.70 28.48
C LEU A 75 13.14 -13.66 29.54
N LEU A 76 12.18 -12.78 29.24
CA LEU A 76 11.73 -11.76 30.19
C LEU A 76 11.07 -12.39 31.42
N SER A 77 10.28 -13.44 31.23
CA SER A 77 9.67 -14.19 32.33
C SER A 77 10.74 -14.81 33.22
N TYR A 78 11.72 -15.50 32.63
CA TYR A 78 12.85 -16.09 33.35
C TYR A 78 13.61 -15.05 34.19
N LEU A 79 13.89 -13.87 33.62
CA LEU A 79 14.59 -12.80 34.34
C LEU A 79 13.84 -12.31 35.58
N LYS A 80 12.50 -12.27 35.52
CA LYS A 80 11.65 -11.88 36.63
C LYS A 80 11.53 -12.98 37.68
N VAL A 81 11.27 -14.23 37.28
CA VAL A 81 11.10 -15.37 38.20
C VAL A 81 12.36 -15.64 39.02
N HIS A 82 13.54 -15.52 38.40
CA HIS A 82 14.82 -15.69 39.10
C HIS A 82 15.35 -14.41 39.76
N GLU A 83 14.54 -13.35 39.83
CA GLU A 83 14.88 -12.05 40.43
C GLU A 83 16.21 -11.44 39.93
N ARG A 84 16.69 -11.85 38.75
CA ARG A 84 17.94 -11.34 38.17
C ARG A 84 17.82 -9.91 37.68
N SER A 85 16.61 -9.51 37.31
CA SER A 85 16.25 -8.15 36.90
C SER A 85 14.74 -7.97 37.11
N PRO A 86 14.30 -7.16 38.09
CA PRO A 86 12.87 -6.94 38.34
C PRO A 86 12.20 -5.95 37.38
N GLY A 87 12.90 -5.48 36.32
CA GLY A 87 12.41 -4.46 35.39
C GLY A 87 12.83 -3.03 35.77
N PRO A 88 12.46 -2.01 34.97
CA PRO A 88 11.48 -2.06 33.89
C PRO A 88 12.06 -2.55 32.55
N PHE A 89 11.24 -3.29 31.81
CA PHE A 89 11.54 -3.74 30.46
C PHE A 89 10.85 -2.85 29.41
N PHE A 90 11.57 -2.56 28.34
CA PHE A 90 11.09 -1.71 27.24
C PHE A 90 10.89 -2.55 25.99
N ILE A 91 9.70 -2.55 25.40
CA ILE A 91 9.42 -3.23 24.13
C ILE A 91 9.02 -2.20 23.09
N MET A 92 9.76 -2.17 21.98
CA MET A 92 9.49 -1.31 20.84
C MET A 92 9.21 -2.16 19.61
N CYS A 93 8.03 -2.00 19.04
CA CYS A 93 7.56 -2.81 17.92
C CYS A 93 6.71 -1.99 16.93
N PRO A 94 6.50 -2.46 15.68
CA PRO A 94 5.58 -1.79 14.76
C PRO A 94 4.15 -1.73 15.30
N LEU A 95 3.38 -0.71 14.89
CA LEU A 95 1.99 -0.52 15.34
C LEU A 95 1.09 -1.74 15.07
N SER A 96 1.33 -2.49 14.00
CA SER A 96 0.47 -3.64 13.63
C SER A 96 0.65 -4.87 14.53
N VAL A 97 1.72 -4.95 15.32
CA VAL A 97 2.00 -6.12 16.18
C VAL A 97 1.75 -5.86 17.65
N THR A 98 1.43 -4.63 18.05
CA THR A 98 1.29 -4.26 19.47
C THR A 98 0.31 -5.16 20.20
N ASP A 99 -0.84 -5.44 19.58
CA ASP A 99 -1.89 -6.25 20.19
C ASP A 99 -1.55 -7.74 20.17
N GLY A 100 -0.80 -8.18 19.15
CA GLY A 100 -0.23 -9.53 19.09
C GLY A 100 0.72 -9.77 20.27
N TRP A 101 1.59 -8.81 20.56
CA TRP A 101 2.47 -8.84 21.73
C TRP A 101 1.68 -8.89 23.05
N VAL A 102 0.66 -8.03 23.21
CA VAL A 102 -0.18 -8.03 24.43
C VAL A 102 -0.91 -9.37 24.61
N SER A 103 -1.51 -9.90 23.54
CA SER A 103 -2.21 -11.19 23.55
C SER A 103 -1.28 -12.35 23.89
N GLU A 104 -0.08 -12.41 23.28
CA GLU A 104 0.92 -13.44 23.58
C GLU A 104 1.43 -13.33 25.02
N MET A 105 1.63 -12.11 25.55
CA MET A 105 2.04 -11.90 26.94
C MET A 105 0.98 -12.38 27.93
N VAL A 106 -0.28 -11.99 27.72
CA VAL A 106 -1.41 -12.43 28.58
C VAL A 106 -1.56 -13.94 28.54
N LYS A 107 -1.36 -14.55 27.36
CA LYS A 107 -1.48 -16.01 27.18
C LYS A 107 -0.32 -16.78 27.82
N PHE A 108 0.92 -16.34 27.59
CA PHE A 108 2.12 -17.13 27.89
C PHE A 108 2.84 -16.74 29.18
N ALA A 109 2.70 -15.49 29.65
CA ALA A 109 3.36 -14.99 30.85
C ALA A 109 2.43 -14.04 31.65
N PRO A 110 1.34 -14.57 32.24
CA PRO A 110 0.35 -13.75 32.97
C PRO A 110 0.92 -13.05 34.21
N ASN A 111 2.08 -13.49 34.71
CA ASN A 111 2.76 -12.89 35.85
C ASN A 111 3.46 -11.56 35.52
N LEU A 112 3.57 -11.20 34.23
CA LEU A 112 4.16 -9.94 33.76
C LEU A 112 3.08 -8.89 33.54
N LYS A 113 3.16 -7.78 34.27
CA LYS A 113 2.29 -6.62 34.09
C LYS A 113 2.76 -5.81 32.89
N VAL A 114 1.98 -5.83 31.81
CA VAL A 114 2.26 -5.10 30.57
C VAL A 114 1.41 -3.83 30.50
N LEU A 115 2.05 -2.71 30.22
CA LEU A 115 1.39 -1.44 29.88
C LEU A 115 1.57 -1.15 28.39
N GLN A 116 0.45 -1.06 27.67
CA GLN A 116 0.43 -0.62 26.27
C GLN A 116 0.42 0.92 26.22
N TYR A 117 1.51 1.51 25.74
CA TYR A 117 1.66 2.95 25.56
C TYR A 117 1.43 3.34 24.09
N VAL A 118 0.17 3.23 23.66
CA VAL A 118 -0.30 3.51 22.29
C VAL A 118 -1.59 4.33 22.36
N GLY A 119 -2.01 4.97 21.26
CA GLY A 119 -3.26 5.72 21.17
C GLY A 119 -3.07 7.23 21.09
N ASP A 120 -4.16 7.99 21.16
CA ASP A 120 -4.14 9.44 20.95
C ASP A 120 -3.39 10.22 22.02
N LYS A 121 -3.02 11.46 21.70
CA LYS A 121 -2.25 12.35 22.59
C LYS A 121 -2.90 12.50 23.97
N GLU A 122 -4.24 12.53 24.02
CA GLU A 122 -4.99 12.66 25.27
C GLU A 122 -4.94 11.39 26.12
N HIS A 123 -5.12 10.22 25.48
CA HIS A 123 -4.98 8.92 26.13
C HIS A 123 -3.58 8.75 26.72
N ARG A 124 -2.54 9.04 25.93
CA ARG A 124 -1.14 9.00 26.39
C ARG A 124 -0.86 9.98 27.54
N ARG A 125 -1.48 11.16 27.52
CA ARG A 125 -1.42 12.12 28.64
C ARG A 125 -2.06 11.54 29.91
N GLY A 126 -3.18 10.84 29.79
CA GLY A 126 -3.81 10.11 30.91
C GLY A 126 -2.91 9.02 31.48
N LEU A 127 -2.31 8.19 30.62
CA LEU A 127 -1.35 7.15 31.03
C LEU A 127 -0.15 7.76 31.77
N ARG A 128 0.45 8.84 31.24
CA ARG A 128 1.56 9.54 31.90
C ARG A 128 1.19 10.07 33.28
N ARG A 129 0.00 10.67 33.43
CA ARG A 129 -0.47 11.13 34.76
C ARG A 129 -0.58 9.97 35.73
N THR A 130 -1.19 8.86 35.31
CA THR A 130 -1.35 7.66 36.13
C THR A 130 -0.01 7.10 36.59
N ILE A 131 0.99 7.03 35.69
CA ILE A 131 2.35 6.57 36.03
C ILE A 131 3.00 7.54 37.02
N CYS A 132 2.95 8.86 36.76
CA CYS A 132 3.54 9.86 37.63
C CYS A 132 2.88 9.90 39.02
N GLU A 133 1.57 9.71 39.12
CA GLU A 133 0.83 9.64 40.38
C GLU A 133 1.24 8.41 41.20
N HIS A 134 1.37 7.23 40.58
CA HIS A 134 1.85 6.02 41.25
C HIS A 134 3.28 6.19 41.78
N VAL A 135 4.17 6.74 40.96
CA VAL A 135 5.56 7.00 41.36
C VAL A 135 5.62 7.99 42.53
N ARG A 136 4.80 9.06 42.50
CA ARG A 136 4.71 10.02 43.61
C ARG A 136 4.16 9.41 44.89
N ALA A 137 3.14 8.56 44.79
CA ALA A 137 2.52 7.92 45.95
C ALA A 137 3.46 6.92 46.65
N GLN A 138 4.30 6.20 45.89
CA GLN A 138 5.19 5.18 46.46
C GLN A 138 6.61 5.68 46.78
N PHE A 139 6.98 6.87 46.30
CA PHE A 139 8.26 7.53 46.65
C PHE A 139 8.44 7.75 48.15
N SER A 140 7.33 7.79 48.92
CA SER A 140 7.36 7.95 50.38
C SER A 140 7.66 6.65 51.16
N ALA A 141 7.68 5.47 50.51
CA ALA A 141 7.76 4.18 51.19
C ALA A 141 9.02 3.33 50.86
N CYS A 142 9.66 3.52 49.71
CA CYS A 142 10.76 2.65 49.25
C CYS A 142 11.90 3.43 48.55
N ASN A 143 13.15 2.99 48.72
CA ASN A 143 14.37 3.56 48.09
C ASN A 143 14.53 3.24 46.58
N GLY A 144 13.44 2.91 45.86
CA GLY A 144 13.46 2.62 44.43
C GLY A 144 12.24 3.23 43.74
N VAL A 145 12.31 3.47 42.43
CA VAL A 145 11.18 3.96 41.62
C VAL A 145 10.28 2.77 41.28
N PRO A 146 9.19 2.51 42.01
CA PRO A 146 8.39 1.34 41.75
C PRO A 146 7.38 1.73 40.68
N LEU A 147 7.57 1.20 39.48
CA LEU A 147 6.68 1.44 38.36
C LEU A 147 5.44 0.54 38.50
N PRO A 148 4.25 0.99 38.06
CA PRO A 148 3.03 0.18 38.16
C PRO A 148 3.02 -1.02 37.18
N PHE A 149 4.02 -1.12 36.30
CA PHE A 149 4.17 -2.12 35.26
C PHE A 149 5.59 -2.71 35.27
N ASP A 150 5.73 -3.93 34.77
CA ASP A 150 7.04 -4.55 34.52
C ASP A 150 7.54 -4.24 33.10
N ILE A 151 6.60 -4.20 32.14
CA ILE A 151 6.87 -4.04 30.71
C ILE A 151 6.10 -2.83 30.18
N LEU A 152 6.80 -1.92 29.49
CA LEU A 152 6.16 -0.89 28.67
C LEU A 152 6.31 -1.23 27.19
N LEU A 153 5.20 -1.33 26.48
CA LEU A 153 5.14 -1.58 25.05
C LEU A 153 4.79 -0.29 24.30
N THR A 154 5.61 0.12 23.34
CA THR A 154 5.41 1.32 22.51
C THR A 154 5.75 1.05 21.05
N THR A 155 5.38 2.00 20.18
CA THR A 155 5.78 2.02 18.77
C THR A 155 6.97 2.93 18.51
N TYR A 156 7.61 2.74 17.35
CA TYR A 156 8.72 3.56 16.87
C TYR A 156 8.37 5.04 16.76
N GLU A 157 7.18 5.34 16.22
CA GLU A 157 6.71 6.70 16.01
C GLU A 157 6.39 7.40 17.34
N ILE A 158 5.79 6.67 18.30
CA ILE A 158 5.48 7.22 19.63
C ILE A 158 6.77 7.42 20.44
N ALA A 159 7.76 6.53 20.33
CA ALA A 159 9.05 6.69 20.98
C ALA A 159 9.77 7.98 20.55
N LEU A 160 9.58 8.40 19.28
CA LEU A 160 10.09 9.66 18.75
C LEU A 160 9.30 10.87 19.28
N MET A 161 7.96 10.78 19.32
CA MET A 161 7.10 11.87 19.77
C MET A 161 7.21 12.15 21.28
N ASP A 162 7.22 11.09 22.10
CA ASP A 162 7.19 11.18 23.57
C ASP A 162 8.58 10.89 24.19
N GLN A 163 9.65 11.18 23.44
CA GLN A 163 11.04 10.93 23.84
C GLN A 163 11.42 11.52 25.20
N ASP A 164 10.90 12.72 25.52
CA ASP A 164 11.25 13.43 26.74
C ASP A 164 10.75 12.72 28.00
N PHE A 165 9.61 12.02 27.91
CA PHE A 165 9.07 11.24 29.02
C PHE A 165 9.74 9.86 29.09
N LEU A 166 9.83 9.16 27.95
CA LEU A 166 10.34 7.78 27.91
C LEU A 166 11.84 7.70 28.22
N SER A 167 12.61 8.76 27.96
CA SER A 167 14.04 8.84 28.31
C SER A 167 14.29 9.04 29.81
N GLN A 168 13.30 9.51 30.59
CA GLN A 168 13.44 9.67 32.04
C GLN A 168 13.45 8.33 32.77
N ILE A 169 12.94 7.27 32.15
CA ILE A 169 12.85 5.94 32.73
C ILE A 169 14.16 5.17 32.41
N PRO A 170 14.92 4.70 33.42
CA PRO A 170 16.08 3.86 33.19
C PRO A 170 15.64 2.42 32.88
N TRP A 171 15.68 2.04 31.61
CA TRP A 171 15.26 0.72 31.15
C TRP A 171 16.34 -0.33 31.41
N GLN A 172 16.02 -1.43 32.07
CA GLN A 172 17.02 -2.48 32.36
C GLN A 172 17.28 -3.37 31.15
N TYR A 173 16.23 -3.73 30.41
CA TYR A 173 16.30 -4.54 29.20
C TYR A 173 15.38 -3.97 28.14
N ALA A 174 15.90 -3.78 26.92
CA ALA A 174 15.13 -3.30 25.78
C ALA A 174 15.04 -4.37 24.70
N VAL A 175 13.82 -4.68 24.26
CA VAL A 175 13.52 -5.57 23.14
C VAL A 175 13.03 -4.70 21.97
N ILE A 176 13.73 -4.77 20.84
CA ILE A 176 13.38 -4.03 19.63
C ILE A 176 13.00 -5.02 18.54
N ASP A 177 11.72 -5.04 18.19
CA ASP A 177 11.15 -5.95 17.20
C ASP A 177 11.13 -5.34 15.80
N GLU A 178 11.38 -6.15 14.76
CA GLU A 178 11.59 -5.70 13.38
C GLU A 178 12.69 -4.61 13.28
N ALA A 179 13.85 -4.92 13.88
CA ALA A 179 15.01 -4.02 14.02
C ALA A 179 15.56 -3.49 12.69
N GLN A 180 15.13 -4.02 11.54
CA GLN A 180 15.38 -3.43 10.23
C GLN A 180 14.89 -1.97 10.08
N ARG A 181 14.06 -1.47 11.01
CA ARG A 181 13.74 -0.04 11.10
C ARG A 181 14.94 0.83 11.48
N LEU A 182 16.03 0.25 12.00
CA LEU A 182 17.25 0.95 12.46
C LEU A 182 18.43 0.94 11.45
N LYS A 183 18.18 0.57 10.19
CA LYS A 183 19.22 0.34 9.17
C LYS A 183 20.10 1.53 8.82
N ASN A 184 19.58 2.77 8.92
CA ASN A 184 20.22 3.95 8.36
C ASN A 184 20.77 4.87 9.46
N PRO A 185 22.06 4.73 9.84
CA PRO A 185 22.67 5.48 10.93
C PRO A 185 22.74 6.99 10.63
N SER A 186 22.83 7.37 9.35
CA SER A 186 22.97 8.76 8.89
C SER A 186 21.63 9.52 8.82
N SER A 187 20.53 8.81 8.55
CA SER A 187 19.24 9.40 8.16
C SER A 187 18.12 9.23 9.19
N GLN A 188 18.27 8.36 10.18
CA GLN A 188 17.19 8.07 11.12
C GLN A 188 17.42 8.75 12.47
N VAL A 189 16.64 9.79 12.73
CA VAL A 189 16.53 10.49 14.04
C VAL A 189 16.36 9.49 15.19
N LEU A 190 15.60 8.42 14.97
CA LEU A 190 15.36 7.35 15.92
C LEU A 190 16.65 6.67 16.41
N TYR A 191 17.59 6.35 15.51
CA TYR A 191 18.85 5.69 15.88
C TYR A 191 19.66 6.55 16.87
N LYS A 192 19.79 7.84 16.57
CA LYS A 192 20.53 8.80 17.39
C LYS A 192 19.84 9.02 18.73
N LEU A 193 18.53 9.23 18.71
CA LEU A 193 17.69 9.42 19.88
C LEU A 193 17.80 8.24 20.86
N LEU A 194 17.66 6.99 20.38
CA LEU A 194 17.76 5.81 21.23
C LEU A 194 19.18 5.61 21.79
N LYS A 195 20.21 6.02 21.06
CA LYS A 195 21.60 5.91 21.52
C LYS A 195 21.96 6.98 22.56
N GLU A 196 21.48 8.21 22.38
CA GLU A 196 21.90 9.38 23.16
C GLU A 196 21.00 9.66 24.37
N ARG A 197 19.68 9.42 24.24
CA ARG A 197 18.69 9.82 25.26
C ARG A 197 18.22 8.66 26.13
N PHE A 198 18.16 7.44 25.60
CA PHE A 198 17.59 6.30 26.32
C PHE A 198 18.69 5.50 27.02
N LEU A 199 18.56 5.31 28.34
CA LEU A 199 19.44 4.43 29.10
C LEU A 199 18.95 2.99 28.98
N MET A 200 19.60 2.20 28.13
CA MET A 200 19.29 0.79 27.85
C MET A 200 20.58 -0.04 27.86
N PRO A 201 21.07 -0.51 29.02
CA PRO A 201 22.33 -1.23 29.12
C PRO A 201 22.26 -2.57 28.40
N ARG A 202 21.11 -3.25 28.47
CA ARG A 202 20.86 -4.53 27.81
C ARG A 202 19.85 -4.43 26.69
N ARG A 203 20.17 -5.01 25.53
CA ARG A 203 19.41 -4.90 24.29
C ARG A 203 19.30 -6.23 23.56
N LEU A 204 18.07 -6.57 23.16
CA LEU A 204 17.73 -7.66 22.26
C LEU A 204 17.13 -7.07 20.98
N LEU A 205 17.80 -7.26 19.85
CA LEU A 205 17.24 -6.91 18.54
C LEU A 205 16.63 -8.16 17.91
N MET A 206 15.42 -8.06 17.39
CA MET A 206 14.77 -9.14 16.66
C MET A 206 14.55 -8.71 15.21
N THR A 207 14.92 -9.57 14.27
CA THR A 207 14.68 -9.33 12.84
C THR A 207 14.60 -10.65 12.08
N GLY A 208 13.65 -10.77 11.15
CA GLY A 208 13.62 -11.92 10.22
C GLY A 208 14.67 -11.83 9.11
N THR A 209 15.10 -10.61 8.79
CA THR A 209 15.92 -10.27 7.62
C THR A 209 17.07 -9.35 8.04
N PRO A 210 18.09 -9.89 8.73
CA PRO A 210 19.20 -9.13 9.30
C PRO A 210 20.08 -8.46 8.23
N ILE A 211 20.15 -9.04 7.03
CA ILE A 211 20.89 -8.48 5.88
C ILE A 211 19.91 -8.33 4.72
N GLN A 212 19.54 -7.09 4.38
CA GLN A 212 18.64 -6.84 3.26
C GLN A 212 19.39 -6.45 1.99
N ASN A 213 20.14 -5.35 2.04
CA ASN A 213 20.72 -4.78 0.82
C ASN A 213 22.22 -4.50 0.91
N ASN A 214 22.74 -4.11 2.08
CA ASN A 214 24.13 -3.64 2.20
C ASN A 214 24.79 -4.08 3.52
N LEU A 215 26.12 -4.30 3.49
CA LEU A 215 26.93 -4.56 4.69
C LEU A 215 26.90 -3.38 5.70
N SER A 216 26.63 -2.17 5.24
CA SER A 216 26.44 -0.99 6.11
C SER A 216 25.21 -1.11 7.02
N GLU A 217 24.14 -1.77 6.55
CA GLU A 217 22.93 -2.02 7.35
C GLU A 217 23.23 -3.00 8.48
N LEU A 218 23.97 -4.06 8.17
CA LEU A 218 24.42 -5.03 9.17
C LEU A 218 25.30 -4.36 10.22
N TRP A 219 26.27 -3.53 9.78
CA TRP A 219 27.09 -2.75 10.70
C TRP A 219 26.23 -1.86 11.60
N ALA A 220 25.23 -1.16 11.06
CA ALA A 220 24.38 -0.28 11.84
C ALA A 220 23.64 -1.03 12.96
N LEU A 221 23.11 -2.23 12.67
CA LEU A 221 22.47 -3.09 13.67
C LEU A 221 23.46 -3.57 14.74
N MET A 222 24.64 -4.05 14.32
CA MET A 222 25.65 -4.57 15.24
C MET A 222 26.28 -3.47 16.11
N HIS A 223 26.56 -2.31 15.53
CA HIS A 223 27.05 -1.14 16.25
C HIS A 223 25.97 -0.56 17.17
N PHE A 224 24.68 -0.65 16.82
CA PHE A 224 23.61 -0.32 17.76
C PHE A 224 23.67 -1.26 18.98
N CYS A 225 23.73 -2.57 18.80
CA CYS A 225 23.86 -3.52 19.90
C CYS A 225 25.11 -3.28 20.77
N MET A 226 26.26 -3.09 20.13
CA MET A 226 27.57 -3.11 20.78
C MET A 226 28.51 -2.07 20.15
N PRO A 227 28.32 -0.78 20.47
CA PRO A 227 29.09 0.30 19.85
C PRO A 227 30.59 0.23 20.18
N SER A 228 30.95 -0.25 21.38
CA SER A 228 32.33 -0.40 21.83
C SER A 228 33.13 -1.44 21.03
N VAL A 229 32.47 -2.50 20.56
CA VAL A 229 33.09 -3.63 19.85
C VAL A 229 33.23 -3.35 18.35
N PHE A 230 32.16 -2.85 17.72
CA PHE A 230 32.10 -2.68 16.27
C PHE A 230 32.69 -1.35 15.74
N GLY A 231 33.07 -0.40 16.61
CA GLY A 231 33.81 0.79 16.19
C GLY A 231 33.10 1.64 15.13
N THR A 232 33.86 2.25 14.21
CA THR A 232 33.31 3.12 13.16
C THR A 232 32.98 2.36 11.88
N LEU A 233 32.10 2.94 11.05
CA LEU A 233 31.68 2.35 9.77
C LEU A 233 32.88 2.20 8.82
N ASP A 234 33.75 3.19 8.75
CA ASP A 234 34.91 3.18 7.84
C ASP A 234 35.88 2.04 8.18
N GLN A 235 36.10 1.76 9.47
CA GLN A 235 36.92 0.63 9.91
C GLN A 235 36.30 -0.71 9.53
N PHE A 236 34.98 -0.82 9.64
CA PHE A 236 34.26 -2.03 9.24
C PHE A 236 34.32 -2.24 7.73
N LEU A 237 34.09 -1.19 6.94
CA LEU A 237 34.13 -1.27 5.49
C LEU A 237 35.55 -1.50 4.97
N SER A 238 36.59 -0.87 5.52
CA SER A 238 37.96 -1.16 5.08
C SER A 238 38.37 -2.61 5.35
N THR A 239 37.84 -3.23 6.41
CA THR A 239 38.15 -4.61 6.78
C THR A 239 37.37 -5.65 5.96
N PHE A 240 36.12 -5.34 5.57
CA PHE A 240 35.20 -6.31 4.96
C PHE A 240 34.67 -5.93 3.55
N LYS A 241 35.01 -4.76 3.01
CA LYS A 241 34.52 -4.23 1.71
C LYS A 241 35.60 -4.09 0.64
N GLU A 242 36.90 -4.00 0.97
CA GLU A 242 37.95 -3.88 -0.07
C GLU A 242 38.18 -5.21 -0.80
N PRO A 243 38.18 -5.18 -2.15
CA PRO A 243 39.46 -5.07 -2.84
C PRO A 243 39.49 -3.93 -3.87
N GLY A 244 40.66 -3.29 -3.94
CA GLY A 244 41.08 -2.56 -5.14
C GLY A 244 41.31 -3.53 -6.31
N ASP A 245 41.00 -3.03 -7.51
CA ASP A 245 41.25 -3.57 -8.85
C ASP A 245 41.10 -5.10 -9.13
N PRO A 246 40.16 -5.50 -10.02
CA PRO A 246 39.91 -6.89 -10.42
C PRO A 246 40.97 -7.50 -11.35
N SER A 247 42.15 -6.88 -11.51
CA SER A 247 43.23 -7.35 -12.40
C SER A 247 44.15 -8.39 -11.76
N SER A 248 44.00 -8.68 -10.46
CA SER A 248 44.76 -9.72 -9.76
C SER A 248 43.82 -10.83 -9.30
N GLY A 249 43.87 -12.00 -9.93
CA GLY A 249 43.01 -13.17 -9.65
C GLY A 249 43.14 -13.78 -8.24
N HIS A 250 43.80 -13.11 -7.29
CA HIS A 250 43.94 -13.51 -5.89
C HIS A 250 42.85 -12.93 -4.96
N GLY A 251 42.10 -11.91 -5.38
CA GLY A 251 41.14 -11.22 -4.49
C GLY A 251 39.87 -12.02 -4.11
N ALA A 252 39.46 -13.02 -4.90
CA ALA A 252 38.23 -13.77 -4.65
C ALA A 252 38.34 -14.78 -3.49
N ALA A 253 39.50 -15.40 -3.32
CA ALA A 253 39.76 -16.35 -2.24
C ALA A 253 39.89 -15.64 -0.88
N GLU A 254 40.60 -14.51 -0.86
CA GLU A 254 40.79 -13.68 0.34
C GLU A 254 39.46 -13.08 0.83
N LEU A 255 38.61 -12.61 -0.09
CA LEU A 255 37.24 -12.19 0.25
C LEU A 255 36.43 -13.33 0.89
N LYS A 256 36.53 -14.56 0.35
CA LYS A 256 35.80 -15.72 0.90
C LYS A 256 36.24 -16.03 2.33
N GLU A 257 37.53 -15.92 2.63
CA GLU A 257 38.06 -16.07 4.00
C GLU A 257 37.62 -14.94 4.92
N GLN A 258 37.64 -13.69 4.47
CA GLN A 258 37.14 -12.54 5.23
C GLN A 258 35.65 -12.67 5.56
N PHE A 259 34.84 -13.15 4.61
CA PHE A 259 33.42 -13.43 4.85
C PHE A 259 33.19 -14.59 5.82
N ARG A 260 34.00 -15.65 5.77
CA ARG A 260 33.95 -16.75 6.75
C ARG A 260 34.33 -16.25 8.14
N SER A 261 35.38 -15.44 8.25
CA SER A 261 35.80 -14.76 9.48
C SER A 261 34.65 -13.91 10.05
N LEU A 262 34.00 -13.09 9.22
CA LEU A 262 32.84 -12.31 9.61
C LEU A 262 31.68 -13.17 10.09
N LYS A 263 31.36 -14.27 9.40
CA LYS A 263 30.31 -15.22 9.81
C LYS A 263 30.60 -15.81 11.20
N CYS A 264 31.82 -16.25 11.48
CA CYS A 264 32.21 -16.75 12.80
C CYS A 264 32.04 -15.67 13.89
N ILE A 265 32.46 -14.43 13.61
CA ILE A 265 32.29 -13.31 14.54
C ILE A 265 30.80 -13.06 14.79
N LEU A 266 29.97 -13.00 13.74
CA LEU A 266 28.54 -12.78 13.86
C LEU A 266 27.85 -13.91 14.63
N GLY A 267 28.26 -15.17 14.45
CA GLY A 267 27.69 -16.31 15.17
C GLY A 267 27.79 -16.21 16.70
N ALA A 268 28.78 -15.46 17.23
CA ALA A 268 28.86 -15.20 18.67
C ALA A 268 27.74 -14.27 19.17
N PHE A 269 27.30 -13.32 18.35
CA PHE A 269 26.38 -12.24 18.74
C PHE A 269 24.97 -12.37 18.15
N MET A 270 24.82 -13.20 17.13
CA MET A 270 23.61 -13.33 16.35
C MET A 270 23.23 -14.81 16.20
N LEU A 271 22.02 -15.14 16.64
CA LEU A 271 21.43 -16.45 16.43
C LEU A 271 20.50 -16.40 15.22
N ARG A 272 20.74 -17.26 14.23
CA ARG A 272 19.88 -17.36 13.05
C ARG A 272 19.66 -18.81 12.65
N ARG A 273 18.39 -19.22 12.63
CA ARG A 273 17.94 -20.51 12.11
C ARG A 273 16.94 -20.32 10.98
N THR A 274 16.99 -21.21 10.01
CA THR A 274 16.06 -21.26 8.87
C THR A 274 15.06 -22.40 9.05
N LYS A 275 13.87 -22.26 8.47
CA LYS A 275 12.84 -23.31 8.49
C LYS A 275 13.35 -24.57 7.81
N SER A 276 14.00 -24.45 6.65
CA SER A 276 14.56 -25.58 5.91
C SER A 276 15.52 -26.41 6.77
N ARG A 277 16.47 -25.75 7.46
CA ARG A 277 17.41 -26.43 8.36
C ARG A 277 16.71 -27.11 9.53
N LEU A 278 15.69 -26.47 10.11
CA LEU A 278 14.94 -27.05 11.23
C LEU A 278 14.06 -28.23 10.80
N ILE A 279 13.51 -28.20 9.58
CA ILE A 279 12.76 -29.31 8.98
C ILE A 279 13.71 -30.46 8.68
N GLU A 280 14.89 -30.19 8.09
CA GLU A 280 15.92 -31.20 7.81
C GLU A 280 16.42 -31.90 9.09
N CYS A 281 16.61 -31.15 10.18
CA CYS A 281 16.98 -31.71 11.48
C CYS A 281 15.82 -32.40 12.23
N GLY A 282 14.59 -32.40 11.69
CA GLY A 282 13.41 -32.99 12.35
C GLY A 282 12.86 -32.20 13.55
N ASN A 283 13.34 -30.97 13.79
CA ASN A 283 12.96 -30.14 14.93
C ASN A 283 11.71 -29.28 14.68
N LEU A 284 11.24 -29.22 13.43
CA LEU A 284 10.06 -28.47 13.02
C LEU A 284 9.25 -29.25 11.99
N GLU A 285 8.00 -29.54 12.33
CA GLU A 285 7.00 -30.03 11.38
C GLU A 285 6.20 -28.83 10.86
N LEU A 286 6.23 -28.64 9.54
CA LEU A 286 5.49 -27.58 8.86
C LEU A 286 5.03 -28.11 7.49
N PRO A 287 3.82 -27.78 7.03
CA PRO A 287 3.37 -28.14 5.69
C PRO A 287 4.30 -27.62 4.59
N LEU A 288 4.30 -28.34 3.47
CA LEU A 288 5.08 -27.96 2.30
C LEU A 288 4.65 -26.57 1.76
N LEU A 289 5.59 -25.90 1.11
CA LEU A 289 5.40 -24.62 0.45
C LEU A 289 5.82 -24.79 -1.00
N THR A 290 4.90 -24.56 -1.93
CA THR A 290 5.17 -24.57 -3.37
C THR A 290 5.11 -23.16 -3.92
N GLU A 291 6.22 -22.67 -4.49
CA GLU A 291 6.31 -21.37 -5.15
C GLU A 291 6.29 -21.55 -6.67
N ILE A 292 5.29 -20.95 -7.34
CA ILE A 292 5.10 -21.01 -8.79
C ILE A 292 5.09 -19.60 -9.36
N THR A 293 5.88 -19.36 -10.41
CA THR A 293 5.78 -18.15 -11.23
C THR A 293 4.99 -18.46 -12.50
N VAL A 294 3.90 -17.71 -12.70
CA VAL A 294 3.06 -17.79 -13.90
C VAL A 294 3.42 -16.63 -14.82
N MET A 295 3.98 -16.96 -15.98
CA MET A 295 4.33 -15.99 -17.01
C MET A 295 3.10 -15.67 -17.87
N VAL A 296 2.66 -14.42 -17.81
CA VAL A 296 1.40 -13.96 -18.39
C VAL A 296 1.65 -13.14 -19.66
N PRO A 297 1.08 -13.51 -20.83
CA PRO A 297 1.20 -12.69 -22.04
C PRO A 297 0.33 -11.43 -21.95
N LEU A 298 0.77 -10.30 -22.50
CA LEU A 298 -0.01 -9.05 -22.51
C LEU A 298 -1.19 -9.09 -23.51
N VAL A 299 -2.32 -8.51 -23.13
CA VAL A 299 -3.48 -8.27 -24.04
C VAL A 299 -3.17 -7.15 -25.02
N SER A 300 -3.82 -7.14 -26.20
CA SER A 300 -3.67 -6.10 -27.23
C SER A 300 -3.79 -4.67 -26.69
N LEU A 301 -4.78 -4.40 -25.82
CA LEU A 301 -4.92 -3.09 -25.18
C LEU A 301 -3.71 -2.73 -24.32
N GLN A 302 -3.26 -3.66 -23.45
CA GLN A 302 -2.05 -3.48 -22.63
C GLN A 302 -0.81 -3.24 -23.49
N LYS A 303 -0.63 -3.98 -24.59
CA LYS A 303 0.49 -3.81 -25.53
C LYS A 303 0.49 -2.41 -26.14
N ASN A 304 -0.66 -1.92 -26.59
CA ASN A 304 -0.79 -0.59 -27.18
C ASN A 304 -0.40 0.52 -26.19
N VAL A 305 -0.88 0.42 -24.94
CA VAL A 305 -0.55 1.36 -23.87
C VAL A 305 0.95 1.31 -23.54
N TYR A 306 1.50 0.11 -23.40
CA TYR A 306 2.91 -0.10 -23.09
C TYR A 306 3.82 0.50 -24.16
N VAL A 307 3.52 0.25 -25.43
CA VAL A 307 4.26 0.81 -26.58
C VAL A 307 4.11 2.33 -26.67
N SER A 308 2.91 2.87 -26.40
CA SER A 308 2.67 4.32 -26.37
C SER A 308 3.53 5.03 -25.32
N ILE A 309 3.63 4.45 -24.12
CA ILE A 309 4.49 4.97 -23.03
C ILE A 309 5.96 4.94 -23.48
N LEU A 310 6.43 3.83 -24.05
CA LEU A 310 7.80 3.72 -24.54
C LEU A 310 8.11 4.74 -25.64
N ARG A 311 7.20 4.94 -26.61
CA ARG A 311 7.35 5.94 -27.69
C ARG A 311 7.46 7.36 -27.14
N LYS A 312 6.57 7.74 -26.22
CA LYS A 312 6.56 9.08 -25.61
C LYS A 312 7.84 9.38 -24.83
N GLU A 313 8.38 8.37 -24.16
CA GLU A 313 9.54 8.51 -23.27
C GLU A 313 10.86 8.15 -23.98
N LEU A 314 10.82 7.68 -25.24
CA LEU A 314 11.99 7.32 -26.05
C LEU A 314 13.05 8.44 -26.12
N PRO A 315 12.70 9.72 -26.38
CA PRO A 315 13.69 10.80 -26.42
C PRO A 315 14.41 10.97 -25.08
N LYS A 316 13.70 10.77 -23.96
CA LYS A 316 14.29 10.81 -22.61
C LYS A 316 15.18 9.58 -22.39
N LEU A 317 14.76 8.38 -22.79
CA LEU A 317 15.56 7.16 -22.71
C LEU A 317 16.88 7.27 -23.50
N LEU A 318 16.86 7.92 -24.66
CA LEU A 318 18.05 8.15 -25.50
C LEU A 318 19.00 9.21 -24.94
N ALA A 319 18.47 10.28 -24.35
CA ALA A 319 19.30 11.30 -23.70
C ALA A 319 20.08 10.71 -22.49
N LEU A 320 19.52 9.71 -21.83
CA LEU A 320 20.10 9.05 -20.66
C LEU A 320 21.27 8.11 -21.00
N SER A 321 21.27 7.50 -22.19
CA SER A 321 22.44 6.76 -22.72
C SER A 321 23.63 7.69 -22.98
N SER A 322 23.39 8.96 -23.31
CA SER A 322 24.43 9.96 -23.58
C SER A 322 25.05 10.60 -22.33
N GLY A 323 24.75 10.11 -21.12
CA GLY A 323 25.47 10.47 -19.89
C GLY A 323 24.92 11.68 -19.11
N THR A 324 23.90 12.37 -19.59
CA THR A 324 23.25 13.48 -18.86
C THR A 324 21.92 13.01 -18.27
N SER A 325 21.77 12.90 -16.94
CA SER A 325 20.51 12.42 -16.36
C SER A 325 20.12 12.94 -14.98
N ASN A 326 18.88 13.45 -14.91
CA ASN A 326 18.06 13.53 -13.71
C ASN A 326 17.42 12.15 -13.40
N HIS A 327 17.89 11.45 -12.37
CA HIS A 327 17.43 10.10 -11.99
C HIS A 327 15.93 9.97 -11.68
N GLN A 328 15.24 11.08 -11.38
CA GLN A 328 13.81 11.10 -11.03
C GLN A 328 12.90 10.74 -12.22
N SER A 329 13.27 11.11 -13.45
CA SER A 329 12.43 10.85 -14.64
C SER A 329 12.39 9.36 -14.99
N LEU A 330 13.50 8.64 -14.79
CA LEU A 330 13.63 7.21 -15.02
C LEU A 330 12.72 6.38 -14.11
N GLN A 331 12.68 6.72 -12.82
CA GLN A 331 11.82 6.03 -11.86
C GLN A 331 10.35 6.18 -12.23
N ASN A 332 9.96 7.36 -12.72
CA ASN A 332 8.59 7.60 -13.20
C ASN A 332 8.26 6.73 -14.42
N ILE A 333 9.16 6.60 -15.41
CA ILE A 333 8.93 5.76 -16.60
C ILE A 333 8.67 4.31 -16.19
N VAL A 334 9.56 3.75 -15.36
CA VAL A 334 9.42 2.37 -14.88
C VAL A 334 8.10 2.18 -14.10
N MET A 335 7.69 3.17 -13.31
CA MET A 335 6.39 3.13 -12.62
C MET A 335 5.22 3.11 -13.60
N GLN A 336 5.24 3.90 -14.69
CA GLN A 336 4.19 3.87 -15.71
C GLN A 336 4.15 2.52 -16.45
N LEU A 337 5.31 1.96 -16.79
CA LEU A 337 5.37 0.64 -17.43
C LEU A 337 4.79 -0.46 -16.52
N ARG A 338 5.04 -0.38 -15.21
CA ARG A 338 4.42 -1.29 -14.23
C ARG A 338 2.90 -1.14 -14.17
N LYS A 339 2.37 0.10 -14.19
CA LYS A 339 0.92 0.33 -14.25
C LYS A 339 0.30 -0.32 -15.48
N ALA A 340 0.94 -0.17 -16.65
CA ALA A 340 0.46 -0.78 -17.89
C ALA A 340 0.44 -2.32 -17.85
N CYS A 341 1.41 -2.94 -17.17
CA CYS A 341 1.42 -4.39 -16.95
C CYS A 341 0.35 -4.86 -15.97
N SER A 342 -0.03 -3.99 -15.01
CA SER A 342 -0.98 -4.32 -13.95
C SER A 342 -2.43 -4.21 -14.45
N HIS A 343 -2.83 -3.04 -14.93
CA HIS A 343 -4.16 -2.85 -15.54
C HIS A 343 -4.19 -1.58 -16.43
N PRO A 344 -4.74 -1.63 -17.66
CA PRO A 344 -4.86 -0.44 -18.52
C PRO A 344 -5.67 0.70 -17.91
N TYR A 345 -6.70 0.39 -17.10
CA TYR A 345 -7.60 1.40 -16.54
C TYR A 345 -6.98 2.23 -15.41
N LEU A 346 -5.75 1.91 -15.00
CA LEU A 346 -4.94 2.79 -14.15
C LEU A 346 -4.54 4.09 -14.87
N PHE A 347 -4.73 4.17 -16.19
CA PHE A 347 -4.54 5.38 -16.97
C PHE A 347 -5.88 6.05 -17.28
N PRO A 348 -5.99 7.37 -17.06
CA PRO A 348 -7.21 8.10 -17.38
C PRO A 348 -7.48 8.08 -18.89
N GLY A 349 -8.75 7.92 -19.28
CA GLY A 349 -9.22 8.00 -20.66
C GLY A 349 -9.10 6.71 -21.50
N ILE A 350 -8.67 5.59 -20.91
CA ILE A 350 -8.57 4.29 -21.61
C ILE A 350 -9.83 3.46 -21.47
N GLU A 351 -10.41 3.45 -20.29
CA GLU A 351 -11.63 2.70 -20.02
C GLU A 351 -12.82 3.35 -20.77
N PRO A 352 -13.77 2.54 -21.28
CA PRO A 352 -14.89 3.04 -22.08
C PRO A 352 -15.92 3.80 -21.21
N GLU A 353 -16.33 5.00 -21.62
CA GLU A 353 -17.41 5.77 -20.95
C GLU A 353 -18.77 5.42 -21.57
N PRO A 354 -19.82 5.18 -20.78
CA PRO A 354 -19.92 5.26 -19.31
C PRO A 354 -19.21 4.09 -18.60
N PHE A 355 -18.79 4.35 -17.36
CA PHE A 355 -18.21 3.32 -16.51
C PHE A 355 -19.27 2.34 -16.06
N GLU A 356 -19.36 1.23 -16.77
CA GLU A 356 -20.24 0.13 -16.41
C GLU A 356 -19.38 -0.98 -15.80
N GLU A 357 -19.86 -1.63 -14.74
CA GLU A 357 -19.22 -2.86 -14.26
C GLU A 357 -19.53 -3.97 -15.26
N GLY A 358 -18.50 -4.62 -15.82
CA GLY A 358 -18.70 -5.64 -16.83
C GLY A 358 -17.45 -6.42 -17.20
N GLU A 359 -17.62 -7.40 -18.10
CA GLU A 359 -16.54 -8.28 -18.57
C GLU A 359 -15.36 -7.54 -19.22
N HIS A 360 -15.58 -6.31 -19.68
CA HIS A 360 -14.51 -5.47 -20.24
C HIS A 360 -13.37 -5.26 -19.23
N LEU A 361 -13.66 -5.25 -17.92
CA LEU A 361 -12.67 -5.12 -16.86
C LEU A 361 -11.70 -6.31 -16.86
N VAL A 362 -12.26 -7.53 -16.92
CA VAL A 362 -11.47 -8.77 -16.92
C VAL A 362 -10.72 -8.94 -18.23
N GLN A 363 -11.35 -8.63 -19.36
CA GLN A 363 -10.77 -8.75 -20.70
C GLN A 363 -9.68 -7.70 -20.99
N ALA A 364 -9.71 -6.54 -20.32
CA ALA A 364 -8.71 -5.51 -20.49
C ALA A 364 -7.32 -5.92 -19.96
N SER A 365 -7.24 -6.82 -18.99
CA SER A 365 -5.99 -7.27 -18.38
C SER A 365 -5.83 -8.78 -18.40
N SER A 366 -4.73 -9.23 -18.99
CA SER A 366 -4.31 -10.64 -19.00
C SER A 366 -4.16 -11.24 -17.60
N LYS A 367 -3.64 -10.44 -16.65
CA LYS A 367 -3.49 -10.86 -15.26
C LYS A 367 -4.83 -11.08 -14.57
N LEU A 368 -5.82 -10.20 -14.81
CA LEU A 368 -7.17 -10.39 -14.29
C LEU A 368 -7.85 -11.60 -14.92
N THR A 369 -7.67 -11.82 -16.23
CA THR A 369 -8.21 -13.02 -16.90
C THR A 369 -7.70 -14.32 -16.26
N ILE A 370 -6.40 -14.40 -15.96
CA ILE A 370 -5.82 -15.56 -15.26
C ILE A 370 -6.28 -15.62 -13.81
N LEU A 371 -6.36 -14.49 -13.13
CA LEU A 371 -6.81 -14.41 -11.74
C LEU A 371 -8.25 -14.90 -11.62
N ASP A 372 -9.14 -14.56 -12.55
CA ASP A 372 -10.54 -14.99 -12.59
C ASP A 372 -10.66 -16.52 -12.67
N GLN A 373 -9.94 -17.14 -13.59
CA GLN A 373 -9.89 -18.60 -13.71
C GLN A 373 -9.29 -19.28 -12.49
N LEU A 374 -8.23 -18.70 -11.90
CA LEU A 374 -7.61 -19.23 -10.69
C LEU A 374 -8.55 -19.15 -9.50
N LEU A 375 -9.16 -17.99 -9.25
CA LEU A 375 -10.06 -17.79 -8.12
C LEU A 375 -11.30 -18.66 -8.23
N HIS A 376 -11.87 -18.84 -9.43
CA HIS A 376 -13.01 -19.72 -9.63
C HIS A 376 -12.70 -21.16 -9.18
N LYS A 377 -11.59 -21.74 -9.65
CA LYS A 377 -11.20 -23.11 -9.27
C LYS A 377 -10.80 -23.24 -7.80
N LEU A 378 -10.16 -22.20 -7.24
CA LEU A 378 -9.78 -22.17 -5.82
C LEU A 378 -11.02 -22.08 -4.91
N HIS A 379 -12.03 -21.32 -5.33
CA HIS A 379 -13.31 -21.20 -4.64
C HIS A 379 -14.07 -22.53 -4.64
N ASP A 380 -14.14 -23.21 -5.80
CA ASP A 380 -14.79 -24.52 -5.92
C ASP A 380 -14.12 -25.60 -5.05
N CYS A 381 -12.79 -25.51 -4.89
CA CYS A 381 -12.03 -26.39 -4.00
C CYS A 381 -12.09 -25.98 -2.51
N GLY A 382 -12.73 -24.86 -2.17
CA GLY A 382 -12.85 -24.36 -0.79
C GLY A 382 -11.56 -23.80 -0.18
N HIS A 383 -10.60 -23.40 -1.01
CA HIS A 383 -9.34 -22.79 -0.57
C HIS A 383 -9.53 -21.32 -0.17
N ARG A 384 -8.58 -20.72 0.55
CA ARG A 384 -8.64 -19.30 0.94
C ARG A 384 -7.42 -18.54 0.44
N VAL A 385 -7.65 -17.34 -0.08
CA VAL A 385 -6.64 -16.63 -0.88
C VAL A 385 -6.21 -15.32 -0.23
N LEU A 386 -4.91 -15.13 -0.03
CA LEU A 386 -4.31 -13.82 0.21
C LEU A 386 -3.87 -13.21 -1.13
N LEU A 387 -4.39 -12.03 -1.45
CA LEU A 387 -4.07 -11.33 -2.69
C LEU A 387 -3.23 -10.08 -2.39
N PHE A 388 -1.97 -10.09 -2.82
CA PHE A 388 -1.03 -8.99 -2.62
C PHE A 388 -0.87 -8.13 -3.87
N ALA A 389 -1.01 -6.81 -3.70
CA ALA A 389 -0.67 -5.81 -4.73
C ALA A 389 0.16 -4.67 -4.13
N GLN A 390 1.00 -4.03 -4.93
CA GLN A 390 1.83 -2.92 -4.46
C GLN A 390 1.06 -1.59 -4.51
N MET A 391 0.32 -1.35 -5.59
CA MET A 391 -0.42 -0.10 -5.82
C MET A 391 -1.84 -0.17 -5.23
N THR A 392 -2.25 0.85 -4.48
CA THR A 392 -3.60 0.94 -3.89
C THR A 392 -4.69 1.04 -4.97
N HIS A 393 -4.43 1.75 -6.06
CA HIS A 393 -5.36 1.83 -7.19
C HIS A 393 -5.58 0.48 -7.89
N THR A 394 -4.59 -0.40 -7.88
CA THR A 394 -4.78 -1.78 -8.37
C THR A 394 -5.70 -2.56 -7.43
N LEU A 395 -5.62 -2.32 -6.11
CA LEU A 395 -6.56 -2.91 -5.14
C LEU A 395 -7.99 -2.40 -5.35
N ASP A 396 -8.18 -1.15 -5.75
CA ASP A 396 -9.50 -0.61 -6.11
C ASP A 396 -10.09 -1.38 -7.30
N ILE A 397 -9.32 -1.57 -8.38
CA ILE A 397 -9.75 -2.36 -9.54
C ILE A 397 -10.04 -3.83 -9.18
N LEU A 398 -9.20 -4.42 -8.32
CA LEU A 398 -9.41 -5.78 -7.84
C LEU A 398 -10.66 -5.90 -6.97
N GLN A 399 -10.99 -4.85 -6.21
CA GLN A 399 -12.22 -4.78 -5.44
C GLN A 399 -13.44 -4.81 -6.36
N ASP A 400 -13.49 -3.94 -7.37
CA ASP A 400 -14.58 -3.90 -8.36
C ASP A 400 -14.74 -5.25 -9.07
N PHE A 401 -13.62 -5.91 -9.38
CA PHE A 401 -13.60 -7.25 -9.96
C PHE A 401 -14.19 -8.33 -9.02
N LEU A 402 -13.85 -8.31 -7.73
CA LEU A 402 -14.40 -9.27 -6.75
C LEU A 402 -15.89 -9.01 -6.49
N GLU A 403 -16.32 -7.75 -6.48
CA GLU A 403 -17.72 -7.35 -6.40
C GLU A 403 -18.52 -7.84 -7.63
N LEU A 404 -17.97 -7.66 -8.85
CA LEU A 404 -18.54 -8.17 -10.10
C LEU A 404 -18.75 -9.69 -10.08
N ARG A 405 -17.79 -10.44 -9.54
CA ARG A 405 -17.87 -11.91 -9.39
C ARG A 405 -18.60 -12.37 -8.12
N LYS A 406 -19.04 -11.44 -7.26
CA LYS A 406 -19.73 -11.69 -5.98
C LYS A 406 -18.94 -12.55 -4.99
N TYR A 407 -17.61 -12.41 -4.97
CA TYR A 407 -16.78 -13.06 -3.97
C TYR A 407 -16.72 -12.25 -2.68
N SER A 408 -16.77 -12.92 -1.52
CA SER A 408 -16.57 -12.28 -0.23
C SER A 408 -15.10 -11.90 -0.05
N TYR A 409 -14.82 -10.66 0.34
CA TYR A 409 -13.46 -10.19 0.54
C TYR A 409 -13.29 -9.26 1.74
N GLU A 410 -12.04 -9.14 2.18
CA GLU A 410 -11.59 -8.18 3.19
C GLU A 410 -10.41 -7.38 2.61
N ARG A 411 -10.27 -6.11 3.00
CA ARG A 411 -9.24 -5.22 2.47
C ARG A 411 -8.37 -4.63 3.57
N LEU A 412 -7.05 -4.70 3.38
CA LEU A 412 -6.06 -4.12 4.29
C LEU A 412 -5.02 -3.30 3.51
N ASP A 413 -5.13 -1.98 3.63
CA ASP A 413 -4.16 -1.03 3.10
C ASP A 413 -3.62 -0.07 4.19
N GLY A 414 -2.83 0.92 3.75
CA GLY A 414 -2.20 1.89 4.64
C GLY A 414 -3.14 2.96 5.20
N SER A 415 -4.33 3.14 4.64
CA SER A 415 -5.32 4.12 5.14
C SER A 415 -6.31 3.54 6.14
N VAL A 416 -6.46 2.21 6.20
CA VAL A 416 -7.31 1.53 7.20
C VAL A 416 -6.83 1.82 8.63
N ARG A 417 -7.77 2.19 9.51
CA ARG A 417 -7.48 2.47 10.93
C ARG A 417 -7.03 1.19 11.66
N ALA A 418 -6.31 1.35 12.77
CA ALA A 418 -5.78 0.21 13.51
C ALA A 418 -6.90 -0.74 13.97
N GLU A 419 -7.99 -0.22 14.53
CA GLU A 419 -9.13 -1.01 15.01
C GLU A 419 -9.81 -1.81 13.90
N GLU A 420 -10.10 -1.17 12.76
CA GLU A 420 -10.68 -1.81 11.56
C GLU A 420 -9.76 -2.91 11.02
N ARG A 421 -8.44 -2.66 11.00
CA ARG A 421 -7.44 -3.65 10.60
C ARG A 421 -7.54 -4.93 11.43
N PHE A 422 -7.69 -4.79 12.75
CA PHE A 422 -7.83 -5.94 13.64
C PHE A 422 -9.16 -6.65 13.49
N SER A 423 -10.25 -5.89 13.26
CA SER A 423 -11.56 -6.46 12.95
C SER A 423 -11.50 -7.33 11.70
N ALA A 424 -10.90 -6.83 10.61
CA ALA A 424 -10.72 -7.58 9.37
C ALA A 424 -9.89 -8.87 9.57
N ILE A 425 -8.80 -8.81 10.33
CA ILE A 425 -7.97 -10.00 10.63
C ILE A 425 -8.74 -11.04 11.45
N ARG A 426 -9.53 -10.59 12.44
CA ARG A 426 -10.36 -11.49 13.27
C ARG A 426 -11.50 -12.10 12.46
N SER A 427 -12.17 -11.31 11.63
CA SER A 427 -13.20 -11.73 10.67
C SER A 427 -12.66 -12.87 9.79
N PHE A 428 -11.48 -12.66 9.18
CA PHE A 428 -10.84 -13.66 8.34
C PHE A 428 -10.38 -14.92 9.09
N SER A 429 -9.89 -14.78 10.33
CA SER A 429 -9.34 -15.88 11.13
C SER A 429 -10.40 -16.69 11.90
N GLY A 430 -11.58 -16.13 12.16
CA GLY A 430 -12.57 -16.63 13.11
C GLY A 430 -13.20 -17.99 12.78
N GLN A 431 -13.01 -18.51 11.56
CA GLN A 431 -13.65 -19.75 11.09
C GLN A 431 -12.78 -21.01 11.13
N SER A 432 -11.49 -20.94 11.53
CA SER A 432 -10.60 -22.12 11.57
C SER A 432 -10.95 -23.15 12.67
N VAL A 433 -11.96 -22.88 13.52
CA VAL A 433 -12.41 -23.83 14.55
C VAL A 433 -13.58 -24.67 14.00
N LYS A 434 -13.35 -25.37 12.87
CA LYS A 434 -14.30 -26.38 12.37
C LYS A 434 -14.06 -27.71 13.08
N GLY A 435 -14.79 -27.88 14.18
CA GLY A 435 -14.98 -29.15 14.89
C GLY A 435 -16.45 -29.42 15.23
N SER A 436 -17.41 -28.76 14.57
CA SER A 436 -18.83 -29.08 14.76
C SER A 436 -19.52 -29.18 13.41
N LEU A 437 -19.94 -30.40 13.09
CA LEU A 437 -20.83 -30.69 11.98
C LEU A 437 -22.16 -29.95 12.16
N ASN A 438 -22.74 -29.58 11.02
CA ASN A 438 -24.13 -29.20 10.78
C ASN A 438 -24.52 -27.77 11.16
N SER A 439 -24.37 -26.82 10.22
CA SER A 439 -25.35 -25.77 9.93
C SER A 439 -25.01 -25.09 8.60
N GLU A 440 -25.96 -25.02 7.69
CA GLU A 440 -25.83 -24.43 6.33
C GLU A 440 -25.58 -22.90 6.34
N SER A 441 -25.50 -22.28 7.51
CA SER A 441 -25.19 -20.85 7.73
C SER A 441 -23.69 -20.52 7.79
N ASP A 442 -22.80 -21.51 7.67
CA ASP A 442 -21.33 -21.36 7.81
C ASP A 442 -20.62 -20.76 6.57
N GLN A 443 -21.36 -20.34 5.54
CA GLN A 443 -20.81 -19.74 4.30
C GLN A 443 -20.36 -18.27 4.45
N ASN A 444 -20.48 -17.67 5.64
CA ASN A 444 -20.23 -16.24 5.85
C ASN A 444 -18.75 -15.89 6.12
N GLY A 445 -17.83 -16.58 5.47
CA GLY A 445 -16.39 -16.36 5.58
C GLY A 445 -15.85 -15.60 4.38
N SER A 446 -14.93 -14.66 4.61
CA SER A 446 -14.26 -13.95 3.52
C SER A 446 -13.32 -14.90 2.77
N PHE A 447 -13.58 -15.10 1.48
CA PHE A 447 -12.81 -15.99 0.60
C PHE A 447 -11.45 -15.37 0.23
N VAL A 448 -11.44 -14.08 -0.12
CA VAL A 448 -10.23 -13.33 -0.50
C VAL A 448 -9.87 -12.30 0.56
N PHE A 449 -8.60 -12.20 0.91
CA PHE A 449 -8.09 -11.12 1.74
C PHE A 449 -7.07 -10.30 0.95
N MET A 450 -7.47 -9.10 0.54
CA MET A 450 -6.67 -8.17 -0.25
C MET A 450 -5.74 -7.36 0.64
N ILE A 451 -4.44 -7.36 0.34
CA ILE A 451 -3.43 -6.70 1.15
C ILE A 451 -2.48 -5.90 0.28
N SER A 452 -2.23 -4.65 0.65
CA SER A 452 -1.09 -3.94 0.07
C SER A 452 0.22 -4.56 0.57
N THR A 453 1.16 -4.92 -0.30
CA THR A 453 2.40 -5.64 0.08
C THR A 453 3.16 -4.95 1.22
N ARG A 454 3.13 -3.61 1.27
CA ARG A 454 3.72 -2.83 2.36
C ARG A 454 2.98 -2.94 3.69
N ALA A 455 1.64 -2.93 3.67
CA ALA A 455 0.85 -3.11 4.90
C ALA A 455 0.91 -4.56 5.40
N GLY A 456 0.95 -5.53 4.47
CA GLY A 456 1.10 -6.96 4.78
C GLY A 456 2.51 -7.36 5.25
N GLY A 457 3.53 -6.58 4.89
CA GLY A 457 4.89 -6.77 5.40
C GLY A 457 5.00 -6.60 6.92
N VAL A 458 4.03 -5.96 7.57
CA VAL A 458 4.11 -5.61 9.00
C VAL A 458 3.35 -6.62 9.86
N GLY A 459 4.02 -7.70 10.24
CA GLY A 459 3.72 -8.40 11.50
C GLY A 459 2.47 -9.28 11.63
N LEU A 460 1.62 -9.39 10.60
CA LEU A 460 0.30 -10.04 10.71
C LEU A 460 0.37 -11.57 10.85
N ASN A 461 -0.67 -12.19 11.41
CA ASN A 461 -0.83 -13.64 11.50
C ASN A 461 -2.03 -14.08 10.65
N LEU A 462 -1.78 -14.67 9.47
CA LEU A 462 -2.82 -14.98 8.47
C LEU A 462 -2.79 -16.47 8.10
N VAL A 463 -2.71 -17.31 9.12
CA VAL A 463 -2.60 -18.77 9.00
C VAL A 463 -3.87 -19.41 8.44
N ALA A 464 -5.01 -18.70 8.48
CA ALA A 464 -6.27 -19.19 7.92
C ALA A 464 -6.24 -19.32 6.38
N ALA A 465 -5.31 -18.64 5.70
CA ALA A 465 -5.15 -18.76 4.26
C ALA A 465 -4.11 -19.82 3.90
N ASP A 466 -4.38 -20.56 2.83
CA ASP A 466 -3.48 -21.57 2.28
C ASP A 466 -2.89 -21.17 0.92
N THR A 467 -3.51 -20.22 0.22
CA THR A 467 -3.07 -19.76 -1.09
C THR A 467 -2.66 -18.31 -1.03
N VAL A 468 -1.49 -17.97 -1.56
CA VAL A 468 -0.95 -16.61 -1.62
C VAL A 468 -0.72 -16.26 -3.08
N ILE A 469 -1.32 -15.17 -3.56
CA ILE A 469 -1.17 -14.68 -4.93
C ILE A 469 -0.54 -13.29 -4.89
N PHE A 470 0.60 -13.13 -5.56
CA PHE A 470 1.22 -11.84 -5.80
C PHE A 470 0.82 -11.34 -7.19
N TYR A 471 -0.05 -10.34 -7.23
CA TYR A 471 -0.49 -9.68 -8.45
C TYR A 471 0.62 -8.76 -9.02
N GLU A 472 1.36 -8.12 -8.12
CA GLU A 472 2.52 -7.25 -8.40
C GLU A 472 3.68 -7.63 -7.46
N GLN A 473 4.91 -7.68 -7.99
CA GLN A 473 6.12 -7.97 -7.21
C GLN A 473 6.81 -6.70 -6.70
N ASP A 474 7.45 -6.77 -5.52
CA ASP A 474 8.26 -5.65 -5.01
C ASP A 474 9.68 -5.67 -5.60
N TRP A 475 10.35 -4.52 -5.55
CA TRP A 475 11.77 -4.41 -5.92
C TRP A 475 12.67 -5.17 -4.96
N ASN A 476 12.24 -5.30 -3.70
CA ASN A 476 12.92 -6.02 -2.66
C ASN A 476 12.24 -7.39 -2.43
N PRO A 477 12.86 -8.51 -2.86
CA PRO A 477 12.28 -9.86 -2.70
C PRO A 477 12.01 -10.22 -1.23
N GLN A 478 12.69 -9.57 -0.29
CA GLN A 478 12.52 -9.87 1.13
C GLN A 478 11.18 -9.37 1.67
N VAL A 479 10.60 -8.32 1.08
CA VAL A 479 9.27 -7.82 1.44
C VAL A 479 8.21 -8.85 1.03
N ASP A 480 8.31 -9.40 -0.18
CA ASP A 480 7.41 -10.43 -0.69
C ASP A 480 7.54 -11.73 0.12
N LYS A 481 8.78 -12.16 0.43
CA LYS A 481 9.00 -13.30 1.32
C LYS A 481 8.44 -13.09 2.72
N GLN A 482 8.58 -11.88 3.26
CA GLN A 482 8.01 -11.52 4.55
C GLN A 482 6.48 -11.58 4.54
N ALA A 483 5.85 -11.20 3.42
CA ALA A 483 4.40 -11.34 3.21
C ALA A 483 3.98 -12.83 3.10
N LEU A 484 4.70 -13.64 2.33
CA LEU A 484 4.45 -15.08 2.20
C LEU A 484 4.56 -15.83 3.55
N GLN A 485 5.56 -15.47 4.36
CA GLN A 485 5.78 -16.03 5.69
C GLN A 485 4.69 -15.66 6.72
N ARG A 486 3.69 -14.84 6.34
CA ARG A 486 2.50 -14.57 7.17
C ARG A 486 1.47 -15.69 7.12
N ALA A 487 1.38 -16.39 5.99
CA ALA A 487 0.54 -17.59 5.82
C ALA A 487 1.33 -18.87 6.10
N HIS A 488 2.57 -18.96 5.59
CA HIS A 488 3.47 -20.08 5.89
C HIS A 488 4.14 -19.85 7.24
N ARG A 489 3.46 -20.19 8.33
CA ARG A 489 3.93 -20.02 9.71
C ARG A 489 3.48 -21.20 10.59
N ILE A 490 4.15 -21.37 11.73
CA ILE A 490 3.71 -22.32 12.78
C ILE A 490 2.24 -22.03 13.12
N GLY A 491 1.41 -23.07 13.01
CA GLY A 491 -0.04 -22.99 13.09
C GLY A 491 -0.74 -23.34 11.76
N GLN A 492 -0.02 -23.26 10.64
CA GLN A 492 -0.52 -23.69 9.35
C GLN A 492 -0.63 -25.21 9.30
N MET A 493 -1.81 -25.69 8.91
CA MET A 493 -2.13 -27.11 8.78
C MET A 493 -2.20 -27.55 7.32
N ASN A 494 -2.47 -26.60 6.40
CA ASN A 494 -2.65 -26.86 4.98
C ASN A 494 -1.37 -26.61 4.19
N HIS A 495 -1.26 -27.29 3.04
CA HIS A 495 -0.22 -27.02 2.05
C HIS A 495 -0.33 -25.58 1.54
N VAL A 496 0.78 -24.82 1.59
CA VAL A 496 0.77 -23.42 1.15
C VAL A 496 1.21 -23.30 -0.30
N LEU A 497 0.36 -22.70 -1.14
CA LEU A 497 0.65 -22.42 -2.55
C LEU A 497 0.92 -20.93 -2.75
N SER A 498 2.10 -20.57 -3.23
CA SER A 498 2.48 -19.19 -3.58
C SER A 498 2.52 -19.03 -5.10
N ILE A 499 1.71 -18.14 -5.65
CA ILE A 499 1.61 -17.85 -7.09
C ILE A 499 2.09 -16.42 -7.35
N ASN A 500 3.11 -16.27 -8.20
CA ASN A 500 3.59 -14.98 -8.67
C ASN A 500 3.12 -14.74 -10.09
N LEU A 501 2.30 -13.70 -10.33
CA LEU A 501 1.89 -13.30 -11.68
C LEU A 501 2.89 -12.30 -12.26
N VAL A 502 3.54 -12.67 -13.38
CA VAL A 502 4.57 -11.83 -14.02
C VAL A 502 4.27 -11.69 -15.50
N SER A 503 4.16 -10.45 -15.99
CA SER A 503 3.92 -10.22 -17.41
C SER A 503 5.18 -10.52 -18.24
N ARG A 504 5.05 -11.41 -19.23
CA ARG A 504 6.12 -11.90 -20.11
C ARG A 504 6.65 -10.79 -21.03
N HIS A 505 7.97 -10.80 -21.27
CA HIS A 505 8.70 -9.80 -22.06
C HIS A 505 8.65 -8.39 -21.48
N THR A 506 8.09 -8.16 -20.29
CA THR A 506 7.91 -6.79 -19.74
C THR A 506 8.98 -6.36 -18.76
N VAL A 507 8.88 -5.11 -18.28
CA VAL A 507 9.66 -4.61 -17.14
C VAL A 507 9.56 -5.50 -15.89
N GLU A 508 8.42 -6.17 -15.67
CA GLU A 508 8.23 -7.04 -14.49
C GLU A 508 9.14 -8.26 -14.50
N GLU A 509 9.38 -8.85 -15.68
CA GLU A 509 10.29 -9.98 -15.81
C GLU A 509 11.73 -9.59 -15.46
N VAL A 510 12.14 -8.37 -15.83
CA VAL A 510 13.45 -7.83 -15.47
C VAL A 510 13.55 -7.58 -13.95
N ILE A 511 12.47 -7.08 -13.33
CA ILE A 511 12.37 -6.90 -11.88
C ILE A 511 12.50 -8.26 -11.19
N MET A 512 11.77 -9.28 -11.66
CA MET A 512 11.80 -10.63 -11.11
C MET A 512 13.22 -11.23 -11.14
N ARG A 513 13.87 -11.25 -12.31
CA ARG A 513 15.24 -11.80 -12.46
C ARG A 513 16.26 -11.06 -11.59
N ARG A 514 16.03 -9.78 -11.33
CA ARG A 514 16.88 -9.00 -10.43
C ARG A 514 16.62 -9.31 -8.97
N ALA A 515 15.35 -9.40 -8.57
CA ALA A 515 14.95 -9.76 -7.23
C ALA A 515 15.54 -11.14 -6.86
N GLU A 516 15.52 -12.09 -7.79
CA GLU A 516 16.16 -13.39 -7.62
C GLU A 516 17.68 -13.30 -7.44
N ARG A 517 18.39 -12.50 -8.26
CA ARG A 517 19.83 -12.26 -8.08
C ARG A 517 20.14 -11.65 -6.72
N LYS A 518 19.37 -10.65 -6.26
CA LYS A 518 19.53 -10.04 -4.93
C LYS A 518 19.31 -11.06 -3.82
N LEU A 519 18.33 -11.94 -3.97
CA LEU A 519 18.06 -13.01 -3.03
C LEU A 519 19.19 -14.04 -2.97
N GLN A 520 19.73 -14.45 -4.12
CA GLN A 520 20.88 -15.37 -4.21
C GLN A 520 22.13 -14.78 -3.54
N LEU A 521 22.40 -13.48 -3.76
CA LEU A 521 23.49 -12.77 -3.09
C LEU A 521 23.30 -12.78 -1.56
N SER A 522 22.09 -12.47 -1.09
CA SER A 522 21.76 -12.52 0.34
C SER A 522 21.97 -13.92 0.92
N HIS A 523 21.54 -14.97 0.22
CA HIS A 523 21.74 -16.36 0.64
C HIS A 523 23.22 -16.78 0.66
N LYS A 524 24.03 -16.38 -0.32
CA LYS A 524 25.48 -16.65 -0.32
C LYS A 524 26.18 -15.99 0.88
N VAL A 525 25.76 -14.77 1.23
CA VAL A 525 26.30 -14.05 2.39
C VAL A 525 25.84 -14.65 3.72
N VAL A 526 24.69 -15.33 3.76
CA VAL A 526 24.03 -15.77 5.01
C VAL A 526 24.06 -17.30 5.25
N GLY A 527 24.13 -18.13 4.21
CA GLY A 527 24.04 -19.60 4.30
C GLY A 527 25.37 -20.31 4.56
N ASP A 528 25.29 -21.52 5.14
CA ASP A 528 26.38 -22.50 5.23
C ASP A 528 26.58 -23.16 3.84
N ASP A 529 27.83 -23.47 3.49
CA ASP A 529 28.36 -23.88 2.18
C ASP A 529 27.42 -24.69 1.23
N VAL A 530 27.27 -24.22 -0.02
CA VAL A 530 27.22 -25.08 -1.24
C VAL A 530 27.99 -24.38 -2.38
N MET A 531 28.85 -25.14 -3.05
CA MET A 531 29.91 -24.73 -3.98
C MET A 531 29.47 -24.33 -5.40
N ASP A 532 30.43 -23.67 -6.07
CA ASP A 532 30.69 -23.49 -7.51
C ASP A 532 29.71 -22.72 -8.40
N SER A 533 30.10 -21.47 -8.70
CA SER A 533 29.96 -20.85 -10.02
C SER A 533 30.70 -19.50 -10.03
N GLU A 534 31.63 -19.36 -10.97
CA GLU A 534 32.31 -18.10 -11.30
C GLU A 534 31.29 -17.01 -11.63
N GLY A 535 31.28 -15.92 -10.86
CA GLY A 535 30.35 -14.81 -11.09
C GLY A 535 30.96 -13.49 -10.65
N LYS A 536 31.37 -12.67 -11.63
CA LYS A 536 31.88 -11.30 -11.46
C LYS A 536 30.99 -10.47 -10.54
N ASN A 537 31.54 -10.02 -9.41
CA ASN A 537 30.93 -9.02 -8.54
C ASN A 537 30.89 -7.66 -9.24
N ARG A 538 29.69 -7.12 -9.52
CA ARG A 538 29.48 -5.70 -9.82
C ARG A 538 28.68 -5.04 -8.69
N ALA A 539 29.38 -4.62 -7.64
CA ALA A 539 28.83 -3.83 -6.55
C ALA A 539 28.83 -2.33 -6.93
N GLY A 540 27.89 -1.95 -7.79
CA GLY A 540 27.64 -0.55 -8.18
C GLY A 540 26.16 -0.39 -8.49
N VAL A 541 25.32 -0.56 -7.46
CA VAL A 541 24.00 -1.17 -7.66
C VAL A 541 22.95 -0.17 -8.16
N GLU A 542 22.68 1.01 -7.60
CA GLU A 542 21.41 1.70 -7.95
C GLU A 542 21.32 2.38 -9.33
N THR A 543 22.40 2.92 -9.89
CA THR A 543 22.36 3.66 -11.18
C THR A 543 22.57 2.78 -12.41
N GLY A 544 23.43 1.75 -12.29
CA GLY A 544 23.51 0.66 -13.26
C GLY A 544 22.24 -0.19 -13.27
N ASP A 545 21.52 -0.23 -12.13
CA ASP A 545 20.31 -1.00 -11.97
C ASP A 545 19.15 -0.51 -12.86
N LEU A 546 18.94 0.81 -12.97
CA LEU A 546 17.88 1.40 -13.81
C LEU A 546 18.24 1.36 -15.31
N ARG A 547 19.52 1.58 -15.64
CA ARG A 547 20.00 1.45 -17.04
C ARG A 547 19.85 0.02 -17.55
N SER A 548 20.23 -0.98 -16.75
CA SER A 548 20.08 -2.40 -17.11
C SER A 548 18.61 -2.82 -17.29
N ILE A 549 17.66 -2.20 -16.57
CA ILE A 549 16.23 -2.42 -16.81
C ILE A 549 15.83 -1.96 -18.21
N ILE A 550 16.35 -0.83 -18.65
CA ILE A 550 16.07 -0.27 -19.98
C ILE A 550 16.75 -1.09 -21.08
N PHE A 551 18.00 -1.49 -20.88
CA PHE A 551 18.67 -2.40 -21.82
C PHE A 551 17.95 -3.75 -21.92
N GLY A 552 17.31 -4.23 -20.85
CA GLY A 552 16.46 -5.43 -20.87
C GLY A 552 15.19 -5.29 -21.72
N LEU A 553 14.75 -4.08 -22.04
CA LEU A 553 13.58 -3.83 -22.91
C LEU A 553 13.86 -4.12 -24.40
N HIS A 554 15.12 -4.32 -24.82
CA HIS A 554 15.45 -4.67 -26.21
C HIS A 554 14.84 -6.02 -26.65
N MET A 555 14.43 -6.86 -25.69
CA MET A 555 13.70 -8.11 -25.94
C MET A 555 12.26 -7.91 -26.44
N PHE A 556 11.75 -6.67 -26.44
CA PHE A 556 10.50 -6.32 -27.11
C PHE A 556 10.80 -6.01 -28.58
N ASP A 557 10.58 -6.93 -29.51
CA ASP A 557 10.63 -6.58 -30.93
C ASP A 557 9.30 -5.90 -31.33
N PRO A 558 9.28 -4.62 -31.77
CA PRO A 558 8.06 -3.95 -32.24
C PRO A 558 7.46 -4.60 -33.51
N THR A 559 8.22 -5.42 -34.22
CA THR A 559 7.78 -6.19 -35.40
C THR A 559 6.85 -7.35 -35.04
N ASP A 560 6.90 -7.87 -33.82
CA ASP A 560 5.96 -8.88 -33.29
C ASP A 560 4.52 -8.33 -33.14
N ILE A 561 4.32 -7.02 -33.29
CA ILE A 561 2.99 -6.39 -33.32
C ILE A 561 2.35 -6.54 -34.70
N SER A 562 3.16 -6.63 -35.77
CA SER A 562 2.67 -6.75 -37.15
C SER A 562 2.52 -8.17 -37.65
N THR A 563 3.25 -9.13 -37.08
CA THR A 563 3.31 -10.53 -37.56
C THR A 563 2.37 -11.47 -36.81
N VAL A 564 1.77 -11.04 -35.70
CA VAL A 564 0.71 -11.82 -35.05
C VAL A 564 -0.59 -11.48 -35.77
N ASN A 565 -0.93 -12.30 -36.78
CA ASN A 565 -2.32 -12.55 -37.16
C ASN A 565 -3.17 -12.52 -35.90
N SER A 566 -4.30 -11.81 -35.95
CA SER A 566 -5.34 -11.72 -34.93
C SER A 566 -5.72 -13.07 -34.30
N GLY A 567 -4.85 -13.57 -33.43
CA GLY A 567 -5.09 -14.67 -32.53
C GLY A 567 -5.59 -14.01 -31.27
N GLU A 568 -6.90 -14.02 -31.06
CA GLU A 568 -7.45 -13.98 -29.72
C GLU A 568 -6.58 -14.89 -28.84
N LEU A 569 -6.14 -14.38 -27.68
CA LEU A 569 -5.60 -15.23 -26.62
C LEU A 569 -6.65 -16.31 -26.37
N GLN A 570 -6.45 -17.51 -26.89
CA GLN A 570 -7.47 -18.53 -26.76
C GLN A 570 -7.58 -18.87 -25.28
N VAL A 571 -8.77 -18.69 -24.72
CA VAL A 571 -9.11 -19.02 -23.33
C VAL A 571 -8.69 -20.45 -22.96
N SER A 572 -8.57 -21.34 -23.96
CA SER A 572 -8.01 -22.70 -23.85
C SER A 572 -6.55 -22.75 -23.39
N GLU A 573 -5.64 -21.93 -23.94
CA GLU A 573 -4.23 -21.91 -23.52
C GLU A 573 -4.07 -21.43 -22.08
N LEU A 574 -4.85 -20.41 -21.70
CA LEU A 574 -4.92 -19.89 -20.33
C LEU A 574 -5.43 -20.95 -19.35
N ASN A 575 -6.49 -21.68 -19.73
CA ASN A 575 -7.03 -22.78 -18.93
C ASN A 575 -6.00 -23.89 -18.71
N VAL A 576 -5.17 -24.23 -19.71
CA VAL A 576 -4.09 -25.22 -19.56
C VAL A 576 -3.03 -24.75 -18.56
N ILE A 577 -2.67 -23.47 -18.57
CA ILE A 577 -1.73 -22.91 -17.59
C ILE A 577 -2.29 -23.04 -16.18
N VAL A 578 -3.57 -22.69 -15.99
CA VAL A 578 -4.26 -22.79 -14.70
C VAL A 578 -4.35 -24.24 -14.22
N GLU A 579 -4.72 -25.18 -15.08
CA GLU A 579 -4.74 -26.62 -14.77
C GLU A 579 -3.35 -27.11 -14.34
N LYS A 580 -2.28 -26.72 -15.05
CA LYS A 580 -0.90 -27.07 -14.67
C LYS A 580 -0.50 -26.51 -13.31
N VAL A 581 -0.93 -25.27 -12.98
CA VAL A 581 -0.67 -24.65 -11.68
C VAL A 581 -1.37 -25.41 -10.55
N LEU A 582 -2.63 -25.84 -10.77
CA LEU A 582 -3.40 -26.59 -9.78
C LEU A 582 -2.95 -28.05 -9.67
N ALA A 583 -2.57 -28.70 -10.77
CA ALA A 583 -1.99 -30.05 -10.74
C ALA A 583 -0.74 -30.10 -9.86
N LYS A 584 0.13 -29.09 -9.96
CA LYS A 584 1.32 -28.94 -9.09
C LYS A 584 1.00 -28.75 -7.61
N ARG A 585 -0.22 -28.36 -7.25
CA ARG A 585 -0.68 -28.30 -5.86
C ARG A 585 -0.93 -29.71 -5.29
N TYR A 586 -1.39 -30.63 -6.13
CA TYR A 586 -1.82 -31.98 -5.74
C TYR A 586 -0.80 -33.08 -6.08
N GLU A 587 0.17 -32.80 -6.95
CA GLU A 587 1.32 -33.67 -7.15
C GLU A 587 2.12 -33.80 -5.85
N LYS A 588 2.10 -35.00 -5.26
CA LYS A 588 3.03 -35.38 -4.20
C LYS A 588 4.43 -35.38 -4.80
N ILE A 589 5.18 -34.29 -4.60
CA ILE A 589 6.59 -34.24 -4.99
C ILE A 589 7.36 -35.29 -4.18
N THR A 590 7.55 -36.47 -4.75
CA THR A 590 8.53 -37.47 -4.31
C THR A 590 9.92 -37.00 -4.74
N GLY A 591 10.45 -35.98 -4.07
CA GLY A 591 11.76 -35.41 -4.41
C GLY A 591 12.07 -34.19 -3.54
N LYS A 592 13.06 -34.33 -2.66
CA LYS A 592 13.51 -33.32 -1.68
C LYS A 592 14.25 -32.16 -2.35
N ASP A 593 13.56 -31.32 -3.12
CA ASP A 593 14.17 -30.10 -3.65
C ASP A 593 13.14 -28.97 -3.75
N TYR A 594 13.29 -27.95 -2.88
CA TYR A 594 12.58 -26.67 -2.97
C TYR A 594 13.11 -25.89 -4.18
N ARG A 595 12.70 -26.27 -5.39
CA ARG A 595 13.04 -25.53 -6.61
C ARG A 595 11.89 -24.61 -7.00
N LYS A 596 12.23 -23.36 -7.27
CA LYS A 596 11.37 -22.37 -7.92
C LYS A 596 11.11 -22.87 -9.34
N PHE A 597 9.85 -23.09 -9.71
CA PHE A 597 9.50 -23.58 -11.05
C PHE A 597 8.85 -22.46 -11.87
N GLU A 598 9.39 -22.22 -13.06
CA GLU A 598 8.78 -21.36 -14.09
C GLU A 598 7.87 -22.23 -14.98
N VAL A 599 6.60 -21.87 -15.12
CA VAL A 599 5.71 -22.51 -16.10
C VAL A 599 5.75 -21.65 -17.37
N ASN A 600 6.43 -22.16 -18.40
CA ASN A 600 6.58 -21.46 -19.68
C ASN A 600 5.52 -21.97 -20.70
N PRO A 601 4.80 -21.08 -21.44
CA PRO A 601 3.67 -21.50 -22.27
C PRO A 601 4.00 -22.26 -23.58
N LEU A 602 5.27 -22.43 -23.96
CA LEU A 602 5.66 -22.84 -25.33
C LEU A 602 6.17 -24.28 -25.50
N ASP A 603 5.94 -25.20 -24.56
CA ASP A 603 6.10 -26.64 -24.83
C ASP A 603 4.77 -27.39 -24.66
N PRO A 604 3.97 -27.52 -25.73
CA PRO A 604 2.74 -28.31 -25.75
C PRO A 604 2.99 -29.80 -26.08
N LEU A 605 4.22 -30.21 -26.39
CA LEU A 605 4.54 -31.56 -26.86
C LEU A 605 5.85 -32.09 -26.27
N SER A 606 5.83 -32.54 -25.01
CA SER A 606 6.75 -33.59 -24.56
C SER A 606 6.14 -34.42 -23.43
N GLU A 607 5.26 -35.35 -23.82
CA GLU A 607 5.03 -36.56 -23.04
C GLU A 607 6.27 -37.46 -23.19
N SER A 608 7.29 -37.28 -22.36
CA SER A 608 8.30 -38.31 -22.10
C SER A 608 9.07 -38.01 -20.83
N GLU A 609 8.80 -38.81 -19.80
CA GLU A 609 9.74 -39.04 -18.71
C GLU A 609 11.09 -39.45 -19.28
N THR A 610 12.14 -38.63 -19.07
CA THR A 610 13.51 -39.11 -19.20
C THR A 610 14.38 -38.47 -18.13
N LEU A 611 14.75 -39.30 -17.16
CA LEU A 611 15.96 -39.15 -16.36
C LEU A 611 17.17 -38.94 -17.30
N VAL A 612 17.66 -37.71 -17.39
CA VAL A 612 18.98 -37.44 -17.97
C VAL A 612 19.87 -36.87 -16.88
N GLY A 613 20.72 -37.74 -16.35
CA GLY A 613 21.88 -37.37 -15.58
C GLY A 613 22.88 -36.60 -16.43
N GLY A 614 23.63 -35.74 -15.75
CA GLY A 614 24.79 -34.96 -16.19
C GLY A 614 25.19 -35.02 -17.67
N SER A 615 24.88 -33.95 -18.39
CA SER A 615 25.87 -33.32 -19.27
C SER A 615 25.55 -31.84 -19.39
N SER A 616 26.49 -31.02 -18.94
CA SER A 616 26.57 -29.59 -19.10
C SER A 616 26.48 -29.18 -20.57
N THR A 617 25.30 -28.74 -21.01
CA THR A 617 25.19 -27.79 -22.11
C THR A 617 24.94 -26.42 -21.49
N SER A 618 26.05 -25.72 -21.26
CA SER A 618 26.08 -24.30 -20.97
C SER A 618 25.31 -23.54 -22.05
N LEU A 619 24.05 -23.21 -21.77
CA LEU A 619 23.41 -22.07 -22.41
C LEU A 619 24.23 -20.86 -21.99
N SER A 620 24.97 -20.30 -22.95
CA SER A 620 25.74 -19.08 -22.81
C SER A 620 24.83 -17.93 -22.39
N LEU A 621 24.66 -17.79 -21.08
CA LEU A 621 23.91 -16.74 -20.41
C LEU A 621 24.79 -15.49 -20.32
N ASP A 622 24.98 -14.85 -21.46
CA ASP A 622 25.41 -13.46 -21.54
C ASP A 622 24.94 -12.88 -22.88
N PRO A 623 23.98 -11.94 -22.91
CA PRO A 623 24.23 -10.72 -23.61
C PRO A 623 24.91 -9.81 -22.60
N GLY A 624 26.19 -9.55 -22.82
CA GLY A 624 26.80 -8.35 -22.29
C GLY A 624 25.91 -7.14 -22.61
N LEU A 625 26.18 -5.99 -22.00
CA LEU A 625 25.61 -4.72 -22.43
C LEU A 625 25.94 -4.50 -23.92
N ASP A 626 25.12 -5.04 -24.81
CA ASP A 626 25.28 -4.89 -26.24
C ASP A 626 24.56 -3.60 -26.62
N GLU A 627 25.28 -2.52 -26.37
CA GLU A 627 24.89 -1.16 -26.70
C GLU A 627 24.51 -1.06 -28.19
N ALA A 628 25.09 -1.92 -29.05
CA ALA A 628 24.75 -2.04 -30.46
C ALA A 628 23.35 -2.64 -30.71
N SER A 629 22.97 -3.73 -30.02
CA SER A 629 21.61 -4.29 -30.11
C SER A 629 20.53 -3.33 -29.62
N TYR A 630 20.81 -2.58 -28.56
CA TYR A 630 19.92 -1.52 -28.07
C TYR A 630 19.80 -0.35 -29.06
N LEU A 631 20.92 0.11 -29.63
CA LEU A 631 20.90 1.17 -30.64
C LEU A 631 20.20 0.73 -31.93
N SER A 632 20.35 -0.54 -32.34
CA SER A 632 19.62 -1.14 -33.45
C SER A 632 18.11 -1.22 -33.17
N TRP A 633 17.71 -1.60 -31.95
CA TRP A 633 16.32 -1.58 -31.50
C TRP A 633 15.73 -0.16 -31.55
N VAL A 634 16.48 0.83 -31.09
CA VAL A 634 16.09 2.25 -31.15
C VAL A 634 15.89 2.72 -32.59
N GLU A 635 16.76 2.33 -33.52
CA GLU A 635 16.64 2.67 -34.94
C GLU A 635 15.39 2.02 -35.56
N LYS A 636 15.15 0.72 -35.33
CA LYS A 636 13.92 0.03 -35.74
C LYS A 636 12.66 0.69 -35.17
N PHE A 637 12.72 1.18 -33.94
CA PHE A 637 11.58 1.83 -33.26
C PHE A 637 11.31 3.24 -33.78
N LYS A 638 12.33 3.94 -34.31
CA LYS A 638 12.19 5.25 -34.99
C LYS A 638 11.55 5.14 -36.38
N GLU A 639 11.68 3.99 -37.03
CA GLU A 639 11.17 3.72 -38.39
C GLU A 639 9.69 3.30 -38.43
N ALA A 640 9.08 2.95 -37.29
CA ALA A 640 7.65 2.64 -37.21
C ALA A 640 6.78 3.90 -37.43
N PRO A 641 5.65 3.80 -38.17
CA PRO A 641 4.98 4.98 -38.72
C PRO A 641 4.41 5.90 -37.62
N GLN A 642 4.81 7.17 -37.70
CA GLN A 642 4.29 8.27 -36.88
C GLN A 642 2.86 8.58 -37.30
N SER A 643 1.89 8.30 -36.42
CA SER A 643 0.60 8.97 -36.46
C SER A 643 0.11 9.25 -35.03
N GLY A 644 0.05 10.54 -34.70
CA GLY A 644 -0.78 11.11 -33.62
C GLY A 644 -0.21 11.12 -32.20
N SER A 645 0.44 12.22 -31.79
CA SER A 645 0.50 12.59 -30.37
C SER A 645 0.68 14.10 -30.17
N ASN A 646 -0.15 14.71 -29.31
CA ASN A 646 0.03 16.07 -28.75
C ASN A 646 0.41 16.01 -27.25
N PRO A 647 1.13 17.01 -26.70
CA PRO A 647 1.72 16.94 -25.34
C PRO A 647 0.91 17.64 -24.23
N ILE A 648 1.14 17.25 -22.96
CA ILE A 648 0.57 17.85 -21.72
C ILE A 648 1.74 18.22 -20.76
N PRO A 649 1.71 19.39 -20.07
CA PRO A 649 2.77 19.82 -19.14
C PRO A 649 2.46 19.57 -17.64
N GLU A 650 3.54 19.45 -16.85
CA GLU A 650 3.59 19.19 -15.39
C GLU A 650 3.41 20.47 -14.53
N PHE A 651 2.95 20.30 -13.28
CA PHE A 651 3.03 21.34 -12.22
C PHE A 651 3.43 20.73 -10.85
N ARG A 652 4.22 21.48 -10.08
CA ARG A 652 4.65 21.15 -8.71
C ARG A 652 4.29 22.27 -7.71
N SER A 653 4.07 21.82 -6.47
CA SER A 653 3.46 22.43 -5.27
C SER A 653 4.29 23.49 -4.51
N ARG A 654 3.61 24.29 -3.65
CA ARG A 654 3.95 24.53 -2.22
C ARG A 654 2.86 25.34 -1.48
N ARG A 655 2.42 24.88 -0.31
CA ARG A 655 1.62 25.63 0.69
C ARG A 655 2.12 25.26 2.08
N GLU A 656 2.41 26.28 2.90
CA GLU A 656 2.33 26.27 4.38
C GLU A 656 2.69 27.68 4.88
N ALA A 657 1.71 28.57 4.83
CA ALA A 657 1.70 29.91 5.47
C ALA A 657 0.25 30.43 5.65
N HIS A 658 -0.75 29.54 5.55
CA HIS A 658 -2.10 29.94 5.11
C HIS A 658 -3.17 29.95 6.22
N GLU A 659 -2.90 29.36 7.38
CA GLU A 659 -3.93 29.19 8.41
C GLU A 659 -4.10 30.44 9.29
N GLU A 660 -3.01 31.13 9.64
CA GLU A 660 -3.09 32.30 10.53
C GLU A 660 -3.64 33.57 9.83
N LYS A 661 -3.53 33.60 8.49
CA LYS A 661 -4.06 34.68 7.65
C LYS A 661 -5.56 34.49 7.33
N SER A 662 -6.07 33.25 7.41
CA SER A 662 -7.47 32.92 7.08
C SER A 662 -8.46 33.53 8.07
N LEU A 663 -8.16 33.42 9.37
CA LEU A 663 -9.07 33.86 10.44
C LEU A 663 -9.24 35.38 10.49
N LYS A 664 -8.18 36.15 10.19
CA LYS A 664 -8.27 37.63 10.10
C LYS A 664 -9.02 38.09 8.84
N LEU A 665 -8.94 37.31 7.76
CA LEU A 665 -9.63 37.62 6.51
C LEU A 665 -11.15 37.36 6.63
N GLU A 666 -11.55 36.33 7.38
CA GLU A 666 -12.96 36.00 7.61
C GLU A 666 -13.70 37.05 8.44
N ALA A 667 -13.07 37.62 9.48
CA ALA A 667 -13.68 38.69 10.26
C ALA A 667 -13.90 39.98 9.44
N ALA A 668 -12.92 40.34 8.61
CA ALA A 668 -13.02 41.52 7.73
C ALA A 668 -14.07 41.33 6.62
N ARG A 669 -14.34 40.10 6.18
CA ARG A 669 -15.39 39.81 5.20
C ARG A 669 -16.79 40.09 5.75
N LYS A 670 -17.08 39.69 6.99
CA LYS A 670 -18.39 39.88 7.62
C LYS A 670 -18.79 41.36 7.75
N GLU A 671 -17.87 42.24 8.13
CA GLU A 671 -18.15 43.69 8.20
C GLU A 671 -18.42 44.33 6.83
N VAL A 672 -17.79 43.81 5.77
CA VAL A 672 -18.01 44.28 4.39
C VAL A 672 -19.36 43.82 3.87
N GLU A 673 -19.77 42.59 4.19
CA GLU A 673 -21.09 42.04 3.83
C GLU A 673 -22.25 42.81 4.48
N GLU A 674 -22.14 43.17 5.76
CA GLU A 674 -23.17 43.97 6.45
C GLU A 674 -23.34 45.37 5.83
N LYS A 675 -22.25 46.00 5.38
CA LYS A 675 -22.30 47.30 4.69
C LYS A 675 -22.91 47.18 3.29
N LYS A 676 -22.65 46.09 2.58
CA LYS A 676 -23.26 45.80 1.27
C LYS A 676 -24.77 45.59 1.39
N LEU A 677 -25.22 44.83 2.39
CA LEU A 677 -26.65 44.55 2.60
C LEU A 677 -27.46 45.83 2.80
N ARG A 678 -26.93 46.77 3.61
CA ARG A 678 -27.54 48.09 3.84
C ARG A 678 -27.63 48.95 2.57
N ASN A 679 -26.69 48.77 1.64
CA ASN A 679 -26.68 49.51 0.37
C ASN A 679 -27.68 48.92 -0.63
N TRP A 680 -27.87 47.59 -0.65
CA TRP A 680 -28.88 46.94 -1.47
C TRP A 680 -30.31 47.25 -0.99
N GLU A 681 -30.53 47.28 0.32
CA GLU A 681 -31.81 47.71 0.92
C GLU A 681 -32.15 49.17 0.57
N ALA A 682 -31.16 50.06 0.54
CA ALA A 682 -31.34 51.46 0.14
C ALA A 682 -31.67 51.64 -1.36
N LEU A 683 -31.32 50.68 -2.20
CA LEU A 683 -31.53 50.69 -3.66
C LEU A 683 -32.74 49.83 -4.10
N GLY A 684 -33.47 49.21 -3.16
CA GLY A 684 -34.65 48.39 -3.43
C GLY A 684 -34.35 47.03 -4.06
N TYR A 685 -33.10 46.57 -4.06
CA TYR A 685 -32.67 45.28 -4.60
C TYR A 685 -32.74 44.18 -3.52
N HIS A 686 -33.40 43.06 -3.83
CA HIS A 686 -33.45 41.88 -2.97
C HIS A 686 -32.67 40.75 -3.64
N SER A 687 -31.63 40.24 -2.97
CA SER A 687 -30.82 39.13 -3.51
C SER A 687 -31.66 37.86 -3.63
N LEU A 688 -31.54 37.20 -4.78
CA LEU A 688 -32.13 35.87 -5.04
C LEU A 688 -31.22 34.72 -4.57
N SER A 689 -30.11 35.04 -3.88
CA SER A 689 -29.17 34.04 -3.38
C SER A 689 -29.75 33.25 -2.19
N VAL A 690 -29.58 31.93 -2.23
CA VAL A 690 -29.95 31.06 -1.12
C VAL A 690 -28.91 31.20 0.00
N LYS A 691 -29.38 31.60 1.19
CA LYS A 691 -28.54 31.71 2.40
C LYS A 691 -27.94 30.36 2.79
N ASP A 692 -26.77 30.38 3.42
CA ASP A 692 -26.09 29.16 3.85
C ASP A 692 -26.99 28.33 4.79
N PRO A 693 -27.08 27.00 4.56
CA PRO A 693 -27.91 26.14 5.39
C PRO A 693 -27.38 26.12 6.82
N ILE A 694 -28.25 26.42 7.78
CA ILE A 694 -27.98 26.17 9.20
C ILE A 694 -27.88 24.66 9.33
N GLY A 695 -26.71 24.16 9.74
CA GLY A 695 -26.38 22.74 9.70
C GLY A 695 -27.45 21.83 10.31
N PRO A 696 -27.58 20.58 9.84
CA PRO A 696 -28.60 19.67 10.33
C PRO A 696 -28.42 19.47 11.84
N VAL A 697 -29.49 19.75 12.57
CA VAL A 697 -29.61 19.40 13.99
C VAL A 697 -29.41 17.90 14.09
N ASN A 698 -28.41 17.49 14.85
CA ASN A 698 -28.23 16.10 15.27
C ASN A 698 -29.54 15.62 15.92
N GLY A 699 -30.19 14.62 15.32
CA GLY A 699 -31.31 13.93 15.94
C GLY A 699 -32.33 13.42 14.92
N ASP A 700 -32.34 12.10 14.73
CA ASP A 700 -33.46 11.28 14.27
C ASP A 700 -34.31 11.80 13.10
N MET A 701 -33.93 11.41 11.89
CA MET A 701 -34.81 10.74 10.91
C MET A 701 -33.96 10.37 9.68
N MET A 702 -33.27 9.24 9.75
CA MET A 702 -32.75 8.56 8.54
C MET A 702 -33.93 7.85 7.87
N SER A 703 -34.67 8.57 7.03
CA SER A 703 -35.58 7.96 6.07
C SER A 703 -34.76 7.61 4.82
N GLU A 704 -34.61 6.32 4.53
CA GLU A 704 -33.93 5.78 3.34
C GLU A 704 -34.72 6.05 2.04
N SER A 705 -34.90 7.32 1.64
CA SER A 705 -35.81 7.65 0.52
C SER A 705 -35.32 8.70 -0.48
N GLY A 706 -34.00 8.90 -0.62
CA GLY A 706 -33.43 9.74 -1.68
C GLY A 706 -32.72 8.93 -2.75
N PHE A 707 -33.18 8.97 -4.00
CA PHE A 707 -32.60 8.21 -5.12
C PHE A 707 -31.98 9.11 -6.20
N LEU A 708 -30.91 8.62 -6.82
CA LEU A 708 -30.30 9.23 -8.01
C LEU A 708 -30.77 8.46 -9.25
N HIS A 709 -31.49 9.15 -10.14
CA HIS A 709 -32.05 8.61 -11.37
C HIS A 709 -31.31 9.16 -12.59
N PHE A 710 -31.03 8.28 -13.53
CA PHE A 710 -30.38 8.58 -14.80
C PHE A 710 -31.43 8.50 -15.91
N VAL A 711 -31.71 9.63 -16.57
CA VAL A 711 -32.83 9.76 -17.50
C VAL A 711 -32.35 10.25 -18.87
N TYR A 712 -32.96 9.74 -19.94
CA TYR A 712 -32.71 10.21 -21.29
C TYR A 712 -33.71 11.31 -21.66
N GLY A 713 -33.23 12.47 -22.11
CA GLY A 713 -34.10 13.56 -22.55
C GLY A 713 -33.53 14.96 -22.36
N ASP A 714 -34.42 15.94 -22.47
CA ASP A 714 -34.12 17.36 -22.25
C ASP A 714 -34.44 17.75 -20.80
N CYS A 715 -33.44 18.24 -20.07
CA CYS A 715 -33.57 18.67 -18.67
C CYS A 715 -34.51 19.87 -18.49
N THR A 716 -34.85 20.59 -19.56
CA THR A 716 -35.74 21.77 -19.50
C THR A 716 -37.23 21.43 -19.54
N HIS A 717 -37.60 20.17 -19.77
CA HIS A 717 -39.00 19.71 -19.79
C HIS A 717 -39.24 18.55 -18.81
N PRO A 718 -39.16 18.78 -17.48
CA PRO A 718 -39.26 17.73 -16.48
C PRO A 718 -40.67 17.11 -16.36
N SER A 719 -41.71 17.76 -16.90
CA SER A 719 -43.10 17.28 -16.94
C SER A 719 -43.29 15.95 -17.70
N ARG A 720 -42.32 15.54 -18.53
CA ARG A 720 -42.33 14.22 -19.19
C ARG A 720 -41.96 13.06 -18.28
N VAL A 721 -41.30 13.32 -17.16
CA VAL A 721 -40.76 12.32 -16.23
C VAL A 721 -41.60 12.25 -14.95
N CYS A 722 -41.92 13.41 -14.38
CA CYS A 722 -42.74 13.53 -13.16
C CYS A 722 -43.71 14.72 -13.30
N PRO A 723 -44.95 14.52 -13.81
CA PRO A 723 -45.90 15.61 -14.04
C PRO A 723 -46.56 16.17 -12.77
N SER A 724 -46.47 15.48 -11.63
CA SER A 724 -47.20 15.82 -10.39
C SER A 724 -46.33 16.38 -9.25
N GLU A 725 -45.01 16.51 -9.44
CA GLU A 725 -44.09 16.98 -8.40
C GLU A 725 -43.53 18.37 -8.70
N PRO A 726 -43.25 19.21 -7.69
CA PRO A 726 -42.52 20.45 -7.86
C PRO A 726 -41.10 20.17 -8.39
N THR A 727 -40.56 21.00 -9.30
CA THR A 727 -39.27 20.70 -9.95
C THR A 727 -38.30 21.88 -9.88
N ILE A 728 -37.03 21.59 -9.57
CA ILE A 728 -35.91 22.55 -9.63
C ILE A 728 -34.96 22.14 -10.76
N ILE A 729 -34.78 23.01 -11.76
CA ILE A 729 -33.81 22.81 -12.84
C ILE A 729 -32.48 23.43 -12.43
N PHE A 730 -31.44 22.60 -12.29
CA PHE A 730 -30.11 23.02 -11.85
C PHE A 730 -29.17 23.28 -13.04
N SER A 731 -28.53 24.45 -13.04
CA SER A 731 -27.63 24.91 -14.10
C SER A 731 -26.35 25.51 -13.52
N CYS A 732 -25.23 25.37 -14.25
CA CYS A 732 -23.95 26.01 -13.92
C CYS A 732 -23.70 27.23 -14.81
N VAL A 733 -23.38 28.37 -14.19
CA VAL A 733 -23.12 29.66 -14.86
C VAL A 733 -21.77 30.27 -14.43
N ASP A 734 -21.31 31.25 -15.22
CA ASP A 734 -20.12 32.06 -14.90
C ASP A 734 -20.48 33.31 -14.08
N ASP A 735 -19.48 34.09 -13.69
CA ASP A 735 -19.60 35.38 -12.98
C ASP A 735 -19.47 36.58 -13.93
N SER A 736 -19.62 36.36 -15.25
CA SER A 736 -19.30 37.36 -16.27
C SER A 736 -20.35 38.46 -16.43
N GLY A 737 -21.59 38.19 -16.03
CA GLY A 737 -22.74 39.07 -16.24
C GLY A 737 -23.30 39.07 -17.66
N ASN A 738 -22.69 38.34 -18.60
CA ASN A 738 -23.18 38.19 -19.97
C ASN A 738 -23.82 36.82 -20.16
N TRP A 739 -25.10 36.79 -20.56
CA TRP A 739 -25.79 35.54 -20.84
C TRP A 739 -25.19 34.84 -22.07
N GLY A 740 -24.95 33.52 -21.95
CA GLY A 740 -24.35 32.73 -23.02
C GLY A 740 -25.29 32.45 -24.18
N HIS A 741 -24.72 32.01 -25.31
CA HIS A 741 -25.46 31.49 -26.47
C HIS A 741 -25.11 30.02 -26.69
N GLY A 742 -26.11 29.19 -26.99
CA GLY A 742 -25.97 27.77 -27.31
C GLY A 742 -26.44 26.80 -26.22
N GLY A 743 -27.02 25.69 -26.66
CA GLY A 743 -27.36 24.54 -25.82
C GLY A 743 -28.34 24.88 -24.70
N MET A 744 -27.89 24.70 -23.45
CA MET A 744 -28.70 24.85 -22.25
C MET A 744 -29.05 26.34 -21.97
N PHE A 745 -28.20 27.29 -22.36
CA PHE A 745 -28.51 28.73 -22.23
C PHE A 745 -29.67 29.16 -23.13
N ASP A 746 -29.68 28.70 -24.39
CA ASP A 746 -30.79 28.99 -25.31
C ASP A 746 -32.09 28.27 -24.87
N ALA A 747 -31.96 27.07 -24.30
CA ALA A 747 -33.10 26.32 -23.79
C ALA A 747 -33.75 27.01 -22.57
N LEU A 748 -32.96 27.54 -21.63
CA LEU A 748 -33.47 28.33 -20.51
C LEU A 748 -34.08 29.67 -20.95
N THR A 749 -33.50 30.34 -21.95
CA THR A 749 -34.09 31.58 -22.50
C THR A 749 -35.45 31.32 -23.14
N LYS A 750 -35.64 30.16 -23.78
CA LYS A 750 -36.95 29.74 -24.32
C LYS A 750 -37.95 29.39 -23.23
N LEU A 751 -37.47 28.89 -22.09
CA LEU A 751 -38.30 28.52 -20.94
C LEU A 751 -38.87 29.75 -20.24
N SER A 752 -38.07 30.79 -20.02
CA SER A 752 -38.55 32.09 -19.52
C SER A 752 -37.56 33.22 -19.81
N ALA A 753 -38.07 34.35 -20.31
CA ALA A 753 -37.31 35.57 -20.50
C ALA A 753 -36.85 36.20 -19.16
N SER A 754 -37.48 35.85 -18.03
CA SER A 754 -37.11 36.38 -16.71
C SER A 754 -35.76 35.85 -16.19
N ILE A 755 -35.24 34.75 -16.75
CA ILE A 755 -34.01 34.09 -16.30
C ILE A 755 -32.76 34.91 -16.71
N PRO A 756 -32.56 35.27 -18.00
CA PRO A 756 -31.49 36.19 -18.39
C PRO A 756 -31.55 37.54 -17.66
N ASP A 757 -32.74 38.11 -17.49
CA ASP A 757 -32.94 39.42 -16.84
C ASP A 757 -32.57 39.39 -15.34
N ALA A 758 -32.85 38.27 -14.65
CA ALA A 758 -32.44 38.08 -13.27
C ALA A 758 -30.91 37.93 -13.13
N TYR A 759 -30.27 37.20 -14.04
CA TYR A 759 -28.81 37.04 -14.06
C TYR A 759 -28.09 38.37 -14.35
N GLN A 760 -28.60 39.15 -15.31
CA GLN A 760 -28.02 40.45 -15.65
C GLN A 760 -28.18 41.46 -14.49
N ARG A 761 -29.34 41.52 -13.85
CA ARG A 761 -29.55 42.36 -12.66
C ARG A 761 -28.65 41.94 -11.49
N ALA A 762 -28.47 40.64 -11.25
CA ALA A 762 -27.54 40.15 -10.22
C ALA A 762 -26.09 40.62 -10.50
N SER A 763 -25.70 40.67 -11.77
CA SER A 763 -24.39 41.23 -12.16
C SER A 763 -24.28 42.73 -11.92
N GLU A 764 -25.31 43.52 -12.25
CA GLU A 764 -25.32 44.98 -12.08
C GLU A 764 -25.14 45.40 -10.62
N PHE A 765 -25.73 44.64 -9.69
CA PHE A 765 -25.63 44.86 -8.25
C PHE A 765 -24.43 44.16 -7.59
N GLY A 766 -23.60 43.44 -8.37
CA GLY A 766 -22.41 42.74 -7.88
C GLY A 766 -22.74 41.58 -6.93
N ASP A 767 -23.85 40.87 -7.20
CA ASP A 767 -24.42 39.76 -6.41
C ASP A 767 -24.00 38.37 -6.95
N LEU A 768 -23.21 38.32 -8.03
CA LEU A 768 -22.67 37.08 -8.60
C LEU A 768 -21.30 36.76 -7.99
N HIS A 769 -21.25 35.93 -6.95
CA HIS A 769 -19.99 35.42 -6.39
C HIS A 769 -19.86 33.90 -6.56
N LEU A 770 -18.62 33.42 -6.66
CA LEU A 770 -18.33 31.99 -6.79
C LEU A 770 -18.82 31.22 -5.55
N GLY A 771 -19.66 30.20 -5.75
CA GLY A 771 -20.28 29.41 -4.68
C GLY A 771 -21.67 29.90 -4.25
N ASP A 772 -22.23 30.91 -4.92
CA ASP A 772 -23.60 31.34 -4.73
C ASP A 772 -24.57 30.57 -5.64
N LEU A 773 -25.79 30.39 -5.13
CA LEU A 773 -26.90 29.74 -5.80
C LEU A 773 -28.07 30.73 -5.86
N HIS A 774 -28.49 31.11 -7.06
CA HIS A 774 -29.67 31.97 -7.26
C HIS A 774 -30.87 31.12 -7.65
N LEU A 775 -31.96 31.24 -6.90
CA LEU A 775 -33.20 30.50 -7.16
C LEU A 775 -34.24 31.43 -7.78
N ILE A 776 -34.64 31.13 -9.01
CA ILE A 776 -35.61 31.93 -9.78
C ILE A 776 -36.90 31.10 -9.92
N ARG A 777 -38.03 31.64 -9.48
CA ARG A 777 -39.34 31.02 -9.69
C ARG A 777 -39.86 31.38 -11.09
N ILE A 778 -40.28 30.37 -11.85
CA ILE A 778 -40.96 30.58 -13.13
C ILE A 778 -42.45 30.70 -12.80
N ASN A 779 -43.00 31.91 -12.92
CA ASN A 779 -44.44 32.09 -12.99
C ASN A 779 -44.77 32.16 -14.49
N GLU A 780 -45.54 31.19 -15.00
CA GLU A 780 -46.17 31.36 -16.30
C GLU A 780 -47.23 32.46 -16.14
N ASP A 781 -47.10 33.55 -16.90
CA ASP A 781 -48.18 34.49 -17.14
C ASP A 781 -49.25 33.78 -17.98
N CYS A 782 -50.00 32.86 -17.36
CA CYS A 782 -51.23 32.35 -17.90
C CYS A 782 -52.34 33.29 -17.49
N ASN A 783 -52.91 33.95 -18.49
CA ASN A 783 -54.16 34.67 -18.42
C ASN A 783 -55.16 33.91 -17.52
N GLU A 784 -55.85 34.69 -16.68
CA GLU A 784 -57.03 34.27 -15.94
C GLU A 784 -58.01 33.57 -16.89
N GLU A 785 -58.01 32.23 -16.88
CA GLU A 785 -59.10 31.30 -17.23
C GLU A 785 -58.47 29.92 -17.56
N ASN A 786 -58.60 28.99 -16.60
CA ASN A 786 -58.15 27.58 -16.59
C ASN A 786 -56.81 27.32 -15.86
N THR A 787 -56.87 27.33 -14.52
CA THR A 787 -55.78 26.83 -13.67
C THR A 787 -56.32 25.80 -12.70
N ASP A 788 -56.08 24.53 -12.98
CA ASP A 788 -55.80 23.49 -11.99
C ASP A 788 -54.89 22.47 -12.70
N ASP A 789 -53.80 22.08 -12.02
CA ASP A 789 -52.85 20.99 -12.39
C ASP A 789 -51.50 21.30 -13.09
N CYS A 790 -50.85 22.45 -12.83
CA CYS A 790 -49.40 22.59 -13.13
C CYS A 790 -48.56 22.82 -11.85
N PRO A 791 -47.62 21.92 -11.49
CA PRO A 791 -46.77 22.10 -10.30
C PRO A 791 -45.73 23.22 -10.49
N PRO A 792 -45.34 23.92 -9.41
CA PRO A 792 -44.41 25.05 -9.49
C PRO A 792 -43.01 24.61 -9.95
N GLN A 793 -42.42 25.39 -10.87
CA GLN A 793 -41.07 25.17 -11.41
C GLN A 793 -40.10 26.28 -10.98
N TRP A 794 -38.89 25.89 -10.58
CA TRP A 794 -37.80 26.81 -10.25
C TRP A 794 -36.56 26.50 -11.08
N VAL A 795 -35.74 27.53 -11.31
CA VAL A 795 -34.41 27.41 -11.93
C VAL A 795 -33.36 27.84 -10.92
N ALA A 796 -32.42 26.95 -10.65
CA ALA A 796 -31.30 27.15 -9.74
C ALA A 796 -30.03 27.41 -10.56
N LEU A 797 -29.57 28.66 -10.57
CA LEU A 797 -28.33 29.07 -11.24
C LEU A 797 -27.16 29.02 -10.24
N SER A 798 -26.22 28.10 -10.46
CA SER A 798 -25.03 27.91 -9.63
C SER A 798 -23.81 28.62 -10.24
N VAL A 799 -23.23 29.57 -9.51
CA VAL A 799 -22.07 30.34 -9.97
C VAL A 799 -20.79 29.57 -9.64
N VAL A 800 -20.29 28.78 -10.59
CA VAL A 800 -19.19 27.82 -10.36
C VAL A 800 -17.98 28.02 -11.27
N GLN A 801 -18.09 28.92 -12.26
CA GLN A 801 -17.03 29.28 -13.20
C GLN A 801 -16.65 30.76 -13.04
N SER A 802 -15.37 31.06 -13.14
CA SER A 802 -14.84 32.43 -13.07
C SER A 802 -14.39 32.91 -14.44
N TYR A 803 -14.78 34.11 -14.83
CA TYR A 803 -14.43 34.77 -16.07
C TYR A 803 -13.82 36.14 -15.79
N ASN A 804 -12.53 36.30 -16.12
CA ASN A 804 -11.82 37.56 -15.91
C ASN A 804 -11.70 38.36 -17.22
N SER A 805 -12.65 39.27 -17.46
CA SER A 805 -12.70 40.11 -18.66
C SER A 805 -11.45 40.97 -18.87
N ARG A 806 -10.75 41.36 -17.79
CA ARG A 806 -9.55 42.22 -17.84
C ARG A 806 -8.30 41.51 -18.36
N ARG A 807 -8.23 40.16 -18.29
CA ARG A 807 -7.02 39.39 -18.62
C ARG A 807 -7.12 38.55 -19.90
N LYS A 808 -8.27 38.54 -20.60
CA LYS A 808 -8.53 37.67 -21.79
C LYS A 808 -8.10 36.20 -21.56
N VAL A 809 -8.30 35.70 -20.33
CA VAL A 809 -8.02 34.29 -19.98
C VAL A 809 -9.29 33.48 -20.29
N PRO A 810 -9.17 32.26 -20.85
CA PRO A 810 -10.33 31.38 -21.04
C PRO A 810 -11.07 31.11 -19.72
N ARG A 811 -12.37 30.77 -19.80
CA ARG A 811 -13.20 30.41 -18.63
C ARG A 811 -12.50 29.35 -17.79
N SER A 812 -12.53 29.51 -16.47
CA SER A 812 -11.93 28.51 -15.57
C SER A 812 -12.72 27.19 -15.59
N LYS A 813 -12.03 26.09 -15.27
CA LYS A 813 -12.68 24.80 -15.01
C LYS A 813 -13.65 24.93 -13.83
N ILE A 814 -14.71 24.13 -13.83
CA ILE A 814 -15.72 24.10 -12.75
C ILE A 814 -15.03 23.77 -11.42
N SER A 815 -15.18 24.65 -10.43
CA SER A 815 -14.59 24.44 -9.10
C SER A 815 -15.44 23.47 -8.27
N LEU A 816 -14.91 22.29 -7.96
CA LEU A 816 -15.62 21.25 -7.19
C LEU A 816 -16.03 21.71 -5.79
N SER A 817 -15.22 22.53 -5.11
CA SER A 817 -15.55 23.06 -3.77
C SER A 817 -16.75 24.00 -3.81
N ASN A 818 -16.86 24.80 -4.88
CA ASN A 818 -17.97 25.73 -5.05
C ASN A 818 -19.23 24.99 -5.50
N LEU A 819 -19.08 23.97 -6.34
CA LEU A 819 -20.17 23.08 -6.73
C LEU A 819 -20.75 22.32 -5.53
N GLU A 820 -19.92 21.82 -4.61
CA GLU A 820 -20.39 21.19 -3.37
C GLU A 820 -21.23 22.16 -2.51
N CYS A 821 -20.80 23.42 -2.39
CA CYS A 821 -21.55 24.45 -1.68
C CYS A 821 -22.92 24.72 -2.34
N CYS A 822 -22.94 24.88 -3.66
CA CYS A 822 -24.16 25.11 -4.43
C CYS A 822 -25.12 23.91 -4.37
N LEU A 823 -24.61 22.68 -4.42
CA LEU A 823 -25.43 21.47 -4.30
C LEU A 823 -26.04 21.32 -2.91
N SER A 824 -25.31 21.67 -1.85
CA SER A 824 -25.85 21.71 -0.49
C SER A 824 -27.01 22.71 -0.37
N LYS A 825 -26.83 23.93 -0.89
CA LYS A 825 -27.87 24.97 -0.93
C LYS A 825 -29.09 24.54 -1.76
N ALA A 826 -28.86 23.91 -2.92
CA ALA A 826 -29.93 23.45 -3.81
C ALA A 826 -30.74 22.33 -3.17
N SER A 827 -30.06 21.37 -2.53
CA SER A 827 -30.70 20.25 -1.84
C SER A 827 -31.51 20.72 -0.64
N PHE A 828 -30.99 21.67 0.14
CA PHE A 828 -31.75 22.26 1.25
C PHE A 828 -33.03 22.97 0.76
N SER A 829 -32.93 23.74 -0.32
CA SER A 829 -34.10 24.42 -0.91
C SER A 829 -35.10 23.44 -1.51
N ALA A 830 -34.62 22.35 -2.11
CA ALA A 830 -35.46 21.28 -2.65
C ALA A 830 -36.20 20.52 -1.54
N ALA A 831 -35.56 20.24 -0.40
CA ALA A 831 -36.22 19.64 0.77
C ALA A 831 -37.34 20.54 1.31
N GLN A 832 -37.12 21.85 1.39
CA GLN A 832 -38.13 22.80 1.88
C GLN A 832 -39.36 22.88 0.98
N ASN A 833 -39.18 22.72 -0.33
CA ASN A 833 -40.25 22.83 -1.32
C ASN A 833 -40.80 21.48 -1.79
N PHE A 834 -40.36 20.37 -1.19
CA PHE A 834 -40.67 18.99 -1.64
C PHE A 834 -40.44 18.80 -3.15
N ALA A 835 -39.38 19.40 -3.68
CA ALA A 835 -39.11 19.45 -5.11
C ALA A 835 -38.03 18.44 -5.53
N SER A 836 -38.17 17.87 -6.73
CA SER A 836 -37.13 17.06 -7.36
C SER A 836 -36.12 17.93 -8.10
N ILE A 837 -34.85 17.53 -8.12
CA ILE A 837 -33.77 18.29 -8.79
C ILE A 837 -33.46 17.64 -10.14
N HIS A 838 -33.54 18.42 -11.21
CA HIS A 838 -33.28 18.01 -12.60
C HIS A 838 -32.04 18.73 -13.12
N MET A 839 -31.04 18.01 -13.61
CA MET A 839 -29.79 18.63 -14.05
C MET A 839 -29.14 17.92 -15.25
N PRO A 840 -28.39 18.66 -16.08
CA PRO A 840 -27.56 18.05 -17.11
C PRO A 840 -26.32 17.41 -16.49
N ARG A 841 -25.72 16.45 -17.19
CA ARG A 841 -24.44 15.84 -16.78
C ARG A 841 -23.30 16.88 -16.82
N ILE A 842 -22.79 17.25 -15.64
CA ILE A 842 -21.71 18.23 -15.47
C ILE A 842 -20.35 17.58 -15.75
N GLY A 843 -19.49 18.22 -16.55
CA GLY A 843 -18.09 17.80 -16.74
C GLY A 843 -17.76 16.95 -17.98
N TYR A 844 -18.71 16.72 -18.89
CA TYR A 844 -18.46 15.89 -20.10
C TYR A 844 -17.98 16.68 -21.33
N GLN A 845 -18.02 18.02 -21.32
CA GLN A 845 -17.90 18.80 -22.57
C GLN A 845 -16.47 19.08 -23.07
N ASP A 846 -15.42 18.88 -22.28
CA ASP A 846 -14.04 19.26 -22.68
C ASP A 846 -12.94 18.22 -22.37
N GLY A 847 -13.27 16.93 -22.28
CA GLY A 847 -12.28 15.88 -22.03
C GLY A 847 -11.63 15.95 -20.63
N SER A 848 -12.33 16.54 -19.66
CA SER A 848 -11.92 16.53 -18.24
C SER A 848 -12.11 15.16 -17.61
N ASP A 849 -11.21 14.85 -16.66
CA ASP A 849 -11.06 13.56 -16.00
C ASP A 849 -12.39 13.00 -15.48
N ARG A 850 -12.64 11.76 -15.86
CA ARG A 850 -13.64 10.87 -15.27
C ARG A 850 -13.72 10.86 -13.74
N SER A 851 -12.59 11.11 -13.07
CA SER A 851 -12.52 11.23 -11.60
C SER A 851 -13.39 12.36 -11.07
N ASP A 852 -13.56 13.43 -11.84
CA ASP A 852 -14.36 14.58 -11.45
C ASP A 852 -15.86 14.22 -11.48
N TRP A 853 -16.32 13.44 -12.46
CA TRP A 853 -17.70 12.96 -12.50
C TRP A 853 -18.02 12.01 -11.34
N TYR A 854 -17.15 11.06 -11.01
CA TYR A 854 -17.37 10.19 -9.85
C TYR A 854 -17.40 10.96 -8.53
N THR A 855 -16.58 12.01 -8.43
CA THR A 855 -16.62 12.90 -7.27
C THR A 855 -17.94 13.65 -7.21
N VAL A 856 -18.43 14.17 -8.34
CA VAL A 856 -19.75 14.81 -8.44
C VAL A 856 -20.87 13.81 -8.13
N GLU A 857 -20.83 12.60 -8.67
CA GLU A 857 -21.84 11.56 -8.42
C GLU A 857 -21.89 11.17 -6.94
N ARG A 858 -20.73 11.02 -6.28
CA ARG A 858 -20.67 10.77 -4.84
C ARG A 858 -21.26 11.93 -4.04
N LEU A 859 -21.00 13.19 -4.44
CA LEU A 859 -21.61 14.35 -3.82
C LEU A 859 -23.14 14.36 -4.00
N LEU A 860 -23.63 14.02 -5.19
CA LEU A 860 -25.05 13.91 -5.47
C LEU A 860 -25.72 12.83 -4.62
N ARG A 861 -25.14 11.63 -4.54
CA ARG A 861 -25.65 10.55 -3.68
C ARG A 861 -25.62 10.94 -2.19
N LYS A 862 -24.56 11.61 -1.74
CA LYS A 862 -24.43 12.14 -0.37
C LYS A 862 -25.57 13.10 -0.04
N TYR A 863 -25.85 14.08 -0.90
CA TYR A 863 -26.92 15.06 -0.63
C TYR A 863 -28.33 14.52 -0.90
N ALA A 864 -28.50 13.60 -1.85
CA ALA A 864 -29.75 12.87 -2.06
C ALA A 864 -30.15 12.11 -0.79
N SER A 865 -29.21 11.37 -0.20
CA SER A 865 -29.42 10.63 1.05
C SER A 865 -29.57 11.54 2.26
N ALA A 866 -28.77 12.61 2.36
CA ALA A 866 -28.81 13.51 3.52
C ALA A 866 -30.11 14.31 3.64
N TYR A 867 -30.75 14.66 2.51
CA TYR A 867 -31.97 15.46 2.49
C TYR A 867 -33.22 14.69 2.02
N GLY A 868 -33.09 13.42 1.61
CA GLY A 868 -34.21 12.57 1.20
C GLY A 868 -34.89 13.01 -0.11
N ILE A 869 -34.11 13.50 -1.09
CA ILE A 869 -34.63 14.08 -2.35
C ILE A 869 -34.19 13.25 -3.56
N ASN A 870 -35.03 13.22 -4.59
CA ASN A 870 -34.71 12.59 -5.86
C ASN A 870 -33.95 13.54 -6.81
N PHE A 871 -32.82 13.06 -7.32
CA PHE A 871 -32.04 13.72 -8.35
C PHE A 871 -32.24 13.04 -9.70
N PHE A 872 -32.47 13.81 -10.76
CA PHE A 872 -32.58 13.34 -12.13
C PHE A 872 -31.46 13.92 -13.00
N VAL A 873 -30.58 13.06 -13.49
CA VAL A 873 -29.46 13.43 -14.36
C VAL A 873 -29.77 13.07 -15.81
N TYR A 874 -29.78 14.08 -16.68
CA TYR A 874 -30.16 13.92 -18.08
C TYR A 874 -28.98 13.67 -19.02
N TYR A 875 -29.12 12.68 -19.91
CA TYR A 875 -28.19 12.39 -21.01
C TYR A 875 -28.73 12.91 -22.33
N TYR A 876 -27.91 13.68 -23.05
CA TYR A 876 -28.23 14.17 -24.39
C TYR A 876 -27.49 13.36 -25.47
N ARG A 877 -28.22 12.77 -26.42
CA ARG A 877 -27.63 12.20 -27.63
C ARG A 877 -27.40 13.36 -28.61
N ARG A 878 -26.15 13.67 -28.96
CA ARG A 878 -25.91 14.43 -30.20
C ARG A 878 -26.45 13.55 -31.33
N SER A 879 -27.59 13.92 -31.89
CA SER A 879 -27.97 13.42 -33.21
C SER A 879 -26.83 13.78 -34.16
N SER A 880 -26.30 12.74 -34.79
CA SER A 880 -25.22 12.75 -35.78
C SER A 880 -25.33 13.86 -36.81
#